data_AF-A0A7J6Y622-F1
#
_entry.id   AF-A0A7J6Y622-F1
#
_cell.length_a   1.000
_cell.length_b   1.000
_cell.length_c   1.000
_cell.angle_alpha   90.00
_cell.angle_beta   90.00
_cell.angle_gamma   90.00
#
_symmetry.space_group_name_H-M   'P 1'
#
loop_
_entity.id
_entity.type
_entity.pdbx_description
1 polymer ?
#
loop_
_entity_poly.entity_id
_entity_poly.type
_entity_poly.pdbx_seq_one_letter_code
_entity_poly.pdbx_strand_id
1 'polypeptide(L)'
;MPWAKPQTTRATPVPDARPSQRGKPRHLPSATPTPTLPRWLNPAGAEKRGGASSQKLEPETDATLHFAQRGLEATAPIPKFDWMPNVNEASNSGNTSKVLGQEALQPPSVDEMRGFLSVMINKQNSEWNSRRFVLLERRDREIHRQLQKDDEDAAKQHSESTCPLCTLLHSLLAESREEWREALSLRVNELKREVRYSAGAALPARRDGNEGDDVEWSVAQLYKTLVTGLNSTATEELLTSRLFGGDVSLCHDSIDSFGLLTVFRAPIQELLARHEELAPSLTILRRSFAALHPSNGCPKTISHTEISAHDAEENINTFLQFADSPGAVAKALRGRVSPSLRRLLYARALQLSIIVTDGSSLFGGRGELQVNRHCDGVERFLTFATKNGRDKVRRRIYHSYATKEQETTAKVIQAIVKVDNLQSVGNSDKYFIFSDETEVLVVSLLMDRSLPEMHMKNTLRLMGRSSEQIESYLVFLEENNEETGPRQRRPPPSGFFPVRCFSLLVAPVCYITGDTVEQYELVSSLFGQLWGRIQGPTPELAQCCWIFEALIARFAAPACLHATRTLGLPPLRLAIQWMITAFVEVLEPAELLAFWDLILSYHIEEIFAGRTSLSVHIREGVESGVEKKKKEMEGEEKEVSSFAPSALWLLPLLAASLFVYRAPLVERCATAEEMLVVFKDGHHLRCRPLLQYLLFMAK
;
A
#
# COMPACT_ATOMS: atom_id res chain seq x y z
N MET A 1 26.32 -60.91 5.56
CA MET A 1 27.34 -61.62 6.38
C MET A 1 28.18 -60.57 7.10
N PRO A 2 28.47 -60.72 8.40
CA PRO A 2 27.47 -60.42 9.43
C PRO A 2 28.01 -59.68 10.68
N TRP A 3 27.04 -59.14 11.43
CA TRP A 3 26.88 -59.15 12.90
C TRP A 3 28.06 -58.84 13.84
N ALA A 4 27.87 -57.88 14.75
CA ALA A 4 27.65 -58.16 16.18
C ALA A 4 27.30 -56.88 16.98
N LYS A 5 26.16 -56.90 17.69
CA LYS A 5 25.91 -56.16 18.94
C LYS A 5 26.36 -57.05 20.13
N PRO A 6 26.00 -56.75 21.40
CA PRO A 6 26.63 -55.83 22.35
C PRO A 6 27.08 -56.59 23.63
N GLN A 7 27.80 -55.94 24.55
CA GLN A 7 27.96 -56.47 25.91
C GLN A 7 27.42 -55.52 26.98
N THR A 8 26.63 -56.14 27.84
CA THR A 8 25.88 -55.69 29.01
C THR A 8 26.71 -55.75 30.29
N THR A 9 26.41 -54.89 31.28
CA THR A 9 26.27 -55.19 32.74
C THR A 9 26.03 -53.85 33.50
N ARG A 10 24.85 -53.58 34.11
CA ARG A 10 24.38 -53.87 35.50
C ARG A 10 25.24 -53.20 36.60
N ALA A 11 24.77 -52.58 37.70
CA ALA A 11 23.53 -51.93 38.17
C ALA A 11 23.78 -51.43 39.64
N THR A 12 23.24 -50.25 40.02
CA THR A 12 22.74 -49.79 41.37
C THR A 12 23.70 -49.65 42.58
N PRO A 13 23.41 -48.85 43.66
CA PRO A 13 22.10 -48.35 44.15
C PRO A 13 22.00 -46.87 44.65
N VAL A 14 20.76 -46.52 45.01
CA VAL A 14 20.23 -45.28 45.65
C VAL A 14 20.35 -45.36 47.20
N PRO A 15 20.36 -44.22 47.93
CA PRO A 15 19.27 -43.90 48.90
C PRO A 15 18.87 -42.40 48.79
N ASP A 16 17.65 -41.99 48.45
CA ASP A 16 16.35 -42.01 49.17
C ASP A 16 16.32 -41.18 50.48
N ALA A 17 15.75 -39.98 50.41
CA ALA A 17 15.15 -39.27 51.55
C ALA A 17 13.98 -38.36 51.08
N ARG A 18 12.84 -38.59 51.71
CA ARG A 18 11.43 -38.28 51.37
C ARG A 18 10.96 -36.86 51.82
N PRO A 19 9.67 -36.47 51.60
CA PRO A 19 9.25 -35.16 51.09
C PRO A 19 8.58 -34.22 52.13
N SER A 20 8.29 -32.97 51.73
CA SER A 20 7.34 -32.08 52.41
C SER A 20 6.26 -31.53 51.47
N GLN A 21 5.08 -31.32 52.05
CA GLN A 21 3.76 -31.34 51.44
C GLN A 21 3.26 -30.03 50.80
N ARG A 22 2.31 -30.22 49.87
CA ARG A 22 1.18 -29.36 49.43
C ARG A 22 0.98 -28.01 50.13
N GLY A 23 0.98 -26.95 49.34
CA GLY A 23 0.26 -25.69 49.56
C GLY A 23 -0.51 -25.28 48.30
N LYS A 24 -1.81 -25.03 48.43
CA LYS A 24 -2.78 -24.70 47.37
C LYS A 24 -2.43 -23.40 46.62
N PRO A 25 -2.75 -23.25 45.31
CA PRO A 25 -2.65 -21.96 44.64
C PRO A 25 -3.79 -21.04 45.10
N ARG A 26 -3.44 -19.85 45.58
CA ARG A 26 -4.39 -18.77 45.86
C ARG A 26 -4.79 -18.11 44.54
N HIS A 27 -6.08 -18.14 44.26
CA HIS A 27 -6.75 -17.29 43.29
C HIS A 27 -6.55 -15.81 43.65
N LEU A 28 -6.15 -15.01 42.65
CA LEU A 28 -6.51 -13.61 42.54
C LEU A 28 -6.97 -13.33 41.10
N PRO A 29 -7.95 -12.44 40.90
CA PRO A 29 -8.88 -12.52 39.80
C PRO A 29 -8.31 -11.90 38.52
N SER A 30 -8.37 -12.68 37.43
CA SER A 30 -8.40 -12.18 36.07
C SER A 30 -9.68 -11.36 35.91
N ALA A 31 -9.56 -10.04 35.89
CA ALA A 31 -10.63 -9.16 35.46
C ALA A 31 -10.57 -9.08 33.93
N THR A 32 -11.33 -9.96 33.27
CA THR A 32 -11.73 -9.82 31.87
C THR A 32 -12.74 -8.68 31.78
N PRO A 33 -12.47 -7.57 31.04
CA PRO A 33 -13.52 -6.64 30.68
C PRO A 33 -14.19 -7.14 29.39
N THR A 34 -15.36 -7.75 29.54
CA THR A 34 -16.38 -7.83 28.48
C THR A 34 -16.77 -6.40 28.07
N PRO A 35 -16.72 -6.02 26.78
CA PRO A 35 -17.10 -4.67 26.38
C PRO A 35 -18.63 -4.58 26.22
N THR A 36 -19.31 -4.22 27.30
CA THR A 36 -20.59 -3.50 27.24
C THR A 36 -20.29 -2.00 27.15
N LEU A 37 -20.91 -1.31 26.21
CA LEU A 37 -20.80 0.16 25.99
C LEU A 37 -21.01 0.97 27.29
N PRO A 38 -20.12 1.91 27.63
CA PRO A 38 -20.43 2.98 28.59
C PRO A 38 -20.24 4.40 28.03
N ARG A 39 -20.87 5.35 28.72
CA ARG A 39 -21.23 6.72 28.32
C ARG A 39 -20.37 7.78 29.03
N TRP A 40 -20.08 8.86 28.30
CA TRP A 40 -19.36 10.12 28.58
C TRP A 40 -19.36 10.71 30.01
N LEU A 41 -18.22 11.32 30.39
CA LEU A 41 -18.06 12.48 31.30
C LEU A 41 -16.65 13.14 31.15
N ASN A 42 -16.60 14.46 30.90
CA ASN A 42 -15.43 15.38 31.07
C ASN A 42 -15.25 15.73 32.58
N PRO A 43 -14.31 16.58 33.10
CA PRO A 43 -13.32 17.50 32.45
C PRO A 43 -11.92 17.72 33.14
N ALA A 44 -11.06 18.51 32.47
CA ALA A 44 -10.18 19.61 32.97
C ALA A 44 -8.88 19.41 33.81
N GLY A 45 -7.85 20.20 33.42
CA GLY A 45 -6.77 20.78 34.27
C GLY A 45 -5.34 20.38 33.87
N ALA A 46 -4.52 21.20 33.20
CA ALA A 46 -3.56 22.19 33.77
C ALA A 46 -2.46 21.52 34.64
N GLU A 47 -1.13 21.74 34.56
CA GLU A 47 -0.33 22.91 34.23
C GLU A 47 1.20 22.57 34.21
N LYS A 48 1.96 23.30 33.37
CA LYS A 48 3.30 23.93 33.58
C LYS A 48 4.57 23.21 34.13
N ARG A 49 5.64 23.41 33.32
CA ARG A 49 6.95 24.08 33.56
C ARG A 49 8.19 23.31 34.04
N GLY A 50 9.30 23.64 33.36
CA GLY A 50 10.70 23.69 33.82
C GLY A 50 11.62 23.00 32.81
N GLY A 51 12.65 23.56 32.17
CA GLY A 51 13.42 24.79 32.38
C GLY A 51 14.93 24.42 32.50
N ALA A 52 15.79 25.15 31.78
CA ALA A 52 17.29 25.10 31.76
C ALA A 52 17.95 24.01 30.88
N SER A 53 19.08 24.22 30.21
CA SER A 53 19.90 25.39 29.89
C SER A 53 20.99 24.98 28.88
N SER A 54 21.32 25.92 28.00
CA SER A 54 22.50 26.11 27.14
C SER A 54 23.72 25.19 27.28
N GLN A 55 24.33 24.81 26.14
CA GLN A 55 25.68 25.28 25.79
C GLN A 55 25.98 25.10 24.29
N LYS A 56 26.64 26.12 23.76
CA LYS A 56 26.91 26.46 22.37
C LYS A 56 28.40 26.19 22.12
N LEU A 57 28.76 25.51 21.02
CA LEU A 57 30.12 25.47 20.48
C LEU A 57 30.03 25.23 18.97
N GLU A 58 30.52 26.21 18.23
CA GLU A 58 30.81 26.29 16.79
C GLU A 58 32.14 27.07 16.72
N PRO A 59 32.84 27.14 15.58
CA PRO A 59 32.99 26.17 14.49
C PRO A 59 34.48 25.99 14.12
N GLU A 60 34.79 25.16 13.12
CA GLU A 60 35.96 25.42 12.28
C GLU A 60 35.78 24.89 10.85
N THR A 61 36.12 25.77 9.92
CA THR A 61 35.99 25.77 8.46
C THR A 61 37.14 25.03 7.77
N ASP A 62 36.84 24.48 6.58
CA ASP A 62 37.61 24.60 5.31
C ASP A 62 37.33 23.38 4.41
N ALA A 63 36.67 23.52 3.25
CA ALA A 63 37.05 24.16 1.99
C ALA A 63 37.50 23.13 0.92
N THR A 64 36.66 23.00 -0.10
CA THR A 64 36.96 22.75 -1.54
C THR A 64 37.55 21.42 -2.01
N LEU A 65 36.84 20.74 -2.95
CA LEU A 65 37.14 20.84 -4.40
C LEU A 65 36.13 20.07 -5.29
N HIS A 66 35.70 20.78 -6.34
CA HIS A 66 34.86 20.36 -7.46
C HIS A 66 35.61 19.54 -8.53
N PHE A 67 34.91 18.63 -9.20
CA PHE A 67 34.88 18.36 -10.66
C PHE A 67 33.77 17.29 -10.88
N ALA A 68 32.97 17.19 -11.95
CA ALA A 68 32.43 18.10 -12.95
C ALA A 68 31.30 17.31 -13.68
N GLN A 69 30.04 17.76 -13.60
CA GLN A 69 28.94 17.26 -14.45
C GLN A 69 28.46 18.42 -15.34
N ARG A 70 28.66 18.29 -16.65
CA ARG A 70 28.18 19.21 -17.68
C ARG A 70 27.23 18.45 -18.58
N GLY A 71 25.98 18.89 -18.64
CA GLY A 71 24.92 18.30 -19.48
C GLY A 71 23.61 19.07 -19.34
N LEU A 72 23.62 20.29 -19.86
CA LEU A 72 22.53 21.21 -20.25
C LEU A 72 21.06 20.76 -20.07
N GLU A 73 20.34 21.46 -19.18
CA GLU A 73 18.94 21.85 -19.38
C GLU A 73 18.86 23.38 -19.18
N ALA A 74 18.52 24.11 -20.23
CA ALA A 74 18.37 25.55 -20.20
C ALA A 74 16.92 25.91 -19.83
N THR A 75 16.67 26.04 -18.52
CA THR A 75 15.56 26.84 -17.99
C THR A 75 16.20 28.01 -17.24
N ALA A 76 15.73 29.24 -17.50
CA ALA A 76 16.22 30.42 -16.80
C ALA A 76 16.05 30.20 -15.27
N PRO A 77 17.07 30.49 -14.44
CA PRO A 77 16.97 30.28 -13.01
C PRO A 77 15.90 31.23 -12.45
N ILE A 78 14.82 30.66 -11.92
CA ILE A 78 13.91 31.36 -11.01
C ILE A 78 14.76 31.71 -9.76
N PRO A 79 14.75 32.96 -9.27
CA PRO A 79 15.63 33.37 -8.19
C PRO A 79 15.47 32.46 -6.97
N LYS A 80 16.60 32.11 -6.33
CA LYS A 80 16.58 31.52 -4.98
C LYS A 80 15.83 32.50 -4.08
N PHE A 81 14.86 31.99 -3.34
CA PHE A 81 14.06 32.84 -2.49
C PHE A 81 14.45 32.63 -1.02
N ASP A 82 15.19 33.58 -0.47
CA ASP A 82 15.49 33.65 0.95
C ASP A 82 14.34 34.40 1.65
N TRP A 83 13.32 33.67 2.12
CA TRP A 83 12.08 34.28 2.65
C TRP A 83 12.06 34.48 4.18
N MET A 84 13.11 34.11 4.93
CA MET A 84 13.08 34.17 6.39
C MET A 84 13.91 35.34 6.97
N PRO A 85 13.31 36.24 7.75
CA PRO A 85 14.07 37.07 8.68
C PRO A 85 14.52 36.21 9.87
N ASN A 86 15.79 36.33 10.28
CA ASN A 86 16.35 35.70 11.48
C ASN A 86 15.51 36.07 12.72
N VAL A 87 14.71 35.15 13.26
CA VAL A 87 13.85 35.39 14.44
C VAL A 87 14.61 35.25 15.78
N ASN A 88 15.95 35.28 15.76
CA ASN A 88 16.78 35.11 16.98
C ASN A 88 17.62 36.33 17.40
N GLU A 89 17.29 37.54 16.94
CA GLU A 89 17.89 38.77 17.48
C GLU A 89 16.85 39.83 17.81
N ALA A 90 16.13 39.63 18.91
CA ALA A 90 15.35 40.68 19.57
C ALA A 90 15.84 40.86 21.01
N SER A 91 17.05 41.40 21.19
CA SER A 91 17.42 42.24 22.34
C SER A 91 18.89 42.70 22.27
N ASN A 92 19.15 43.86 21.68
CA ASN A 92 19.76 44.99 22.40
C ASN A 92 19.95 46.19 21.48
N SER A 93 19.48 47.33 21.96
CA SER A 93 19.60 48.64 21.36
C SER A 93 21.04 49.14 21.31
N GLY A 94 21.38 49.83 20.22
CA GLY A 94 22.24 51.01 20.26
C GLY A 94 23.61 50.87 19.60
N ASN A 95 23.72 51.24 18.32
CA ASN A 95 24.54 52.39 17.94
C ASN A 95 24.39 52.75 16.46
N THR A 96 24.29 54.04 16.22
CA THR A 96 24.26 54.70 14.92
C THR A 96 25.63 54.67 14.24
N SER A 97 25.71 54.12 13.04
CA SER A 97 26.66 54.59 12.02
C SER A 97 26.08 54.39 10.62
N LYS A 98 25.90 55.51 9.92
CA LYS A 98 25.54 55.58 8.50
C LYS A 98 26.60 54.86 7.66
N VAL A 99 26.18 53.89 6.85
CA VAL A 99 26.93 53.41 5.69
C VAL A 99 25.99 53.38 4.48
N LEU A 100 26.51 53.89 3.36
CA LEU A 100 25.87 54.13 2.08
C LEU A 100 25.29 52.86 1.43
N GLY A 101 23.99 52.90 1.12
CA GLY A 101 23.41 52.53 -0.17
C GLY A 101 23.82 51.22 -0.85
N GLN A 102 23.52 50.08 -0.24
CA GLN A 102 22.98 48.93 -0.97
C GLN A 102 21.51 48.85 -0.61
N GLU A 103 20.61 48.91 -1.61
CA GLU A 103 19.19 48.60 -1.44
C GLU A 103 19.08 47.16 -0.95
N ALA A 104 19.10 46.97 0.37
CA ALA A 104 18.61 45.76 0.99
C ALA A 104 17.11 45.71 0.67
N LEU A 105 16.74 44.93 -0.35
CA LEU A 105 15.36 44.56 -0.63
C LEU A 105 14.72 44.17 0.70
N GLN A 106 13.72 44.95 1.14
CA GLN A 106 12.95 44.59 2.33
C GLN A 106 12.41 43.17 2.12
N PRO A 107 12.43 42.31 3.15
CA PRO A 107 11.81 41.01 3.03
C PRO A 107 10.35 41.24 2.62
N PRO A 108 9.93 40.67 1.49
CA PRO A 108 8.59 40.87 0.95
C PRO A 108 7.53 40.56 2.01
N SER A 109 6.47 41.35 2.00
CA SER A 109 5.36 41.19 2.94
C SER A 109 4.74 39.80 2.83
N VAL A 110 4.14 39.30 3.92
CA VAL A 110 3.45 37.99 3.93
C VAL A 110 2.38 37.91 2.83
N ASP A 111 1.77 39.04 2.48
CA ASP A 111 0.76 39.14 1.42
C ASP A 111 1.38 39.09 0.01
N GLU A 112 2.55 39.72 -0.21
CA GLU A 112 3.31 39.59 -1.46
C GLU A 112 3.76 38.14 -1.68
N MET A 113 4.34 37.51 -0.66
CA MET A 113 4.72 36.10 -0.70
C MET A 113 3.52 35.21 -1.05
N ARG A 114 2.36 35.45 -0.42
CA ARG A 114 1.12 34.71 -0.71
C ARG A 114 0.67 34.93 -2.16
N GLY A 115 0.80 36.14 -2.67
CA GLY A 115 0.55 36.48 -4.07
C GLY A 115 1.43 35.65 -5.02
N PHE A 116 2.74 35.60 -4.76
CA PHE A 116 3.69 34.81 -5.55
C PHE A 116 3.40 33.31 -5.49
N LEU A 117 3.18 32.76 -4.28
CA LEU A 117 2.80 31.37 -4.10
C LEU A 117 1.51 31.05 -4.86
N SER A 118 0.51 31.94 -4.81
CA SER A 118 -0.77 31.73 -5.49
C SER A 118 -0.58 31.63 -7.00
N VAL A 119 0.20 32.54 -7.60
CA VAL A 119 0.48 32.50 -9.05
C VAL A 119 1.21 31.20 -9.43
N MET A 120 2.25 30.84 -8.67
CA MET A 120 3.07 29.65 -8.95
C MET A 120 2.28 28.35 -8.77
N ILE A 121 1.56 28.19 -7.67
CA ILE A 121 0.76 26.99 -7.39
C ILE A 121 -0.40 26.86 -8.38
N ASN A 122 -1.04 27.96 -8.77
CA ASN A 122 -2.09 27.93 -9.80
C ASN A 122 -1.54 27.50 -11.16
N LYS A 123 -0.35 28.00 -11.55
CA LYS A 123 0.34 27.55 -12.76
C LYS A 123 0.63 26.04 -12.69
N GLN A 124 1.22 25.56 -11.60
CA GLN A 124 1.47 24.14 -11.40
C GLN A 124 0.18 23.31 -11.51
N ASN A 125 -0.88 23.68 -10.80
CA ASN A 125 -2.17 22.97 -10.86
C ASN A 125 -2.74 22.93 -12.28
N SER A 126 -2.66 24.04 -13.02
CA SER A 126 -3.12 24.13 -14.40
C SER A 126 -2.35 23.17 -15.32
N GLU A 127 -1.03 23.09 -15.19
CA GLU A 127 -0.19 22.19 -15.98
C GLU A 127 -0.47 20.71 -15.65
N TRP A 128 -0.62 20.38 -14.38
CA TRP A 128 -1.00 19.04 -13.91
C TRP A 128 -2.36 18.60 -14.47
N ASN A 129 -3.37 19.46 -14.35
CA ASN A 129 -4.70 19.19 -14.87
C ASN A 129 -4.69 19.04 -16.40
N SER A 130 -3.94 19.89 -17.11
CA SER A 130 -3.80 19.83 -18.57
C SER A 130 -3.17 18.51 -19.01
N ARG A 131 -2.06 18.09 -18.38
CA ARG A 131 -1.41 16.81 -18.70
C ARG A 131 -2.34 15.63 -18.43
N ARG A 132 -3.03 15.62 -17.28
CA ARG A 132 -3.99 14.58 -16.93
C ARG A 132 -5.14 14.51 -17.93
N PHE A 133 -5.68 15.65 -18.34
CA PHE A 133 -6.77 15.71 -19.32
C PHE A 133 -6.34 15.16 -20.68
N VAL A 134 -5.18 15.60 -21.20
CA VAL A 134 -4.63 15.10 -22.47
C VAL A 134 -4.39 13.58 -22.42
N LEU A 135 -3.89 13.06 -21.30
CA LEU A 135 -3.69 11.63 -21.11
C LEU A 135 -5.02 10.87 -21.10
N LEU A 136 -6.02 11.34 -20.35
CA LEU A 136 -7.35 10.75 -20.32
C LEU A 136 -7.98 10.69 -21.72
N GLU A 137 -7.94 11.79 -22.47
CA GLU A 137 -8.47 11.80 -23.85
C GLU A 137 -7.72 10.81 -24.75
N ARG A 138 -6.40 10.70 -24.62
CA ARG A 138 -5.61 9.72 -25.37
C ARG A 138 -6.03 8.30 -25.01
N ARG A 139 -6.22 7.99 -23.73
CA ARG A 139 -6.67 6.67 -23.25
C ARG A 139 -8.06 6.33 -23.76
N ASP A 140 -8.98 7.29 -23.73
CA ASP A 140 -10.32 7.08 -24.24
C ASP A 140 -10.31 6.76 -25.74
N ARG A 141 -9.52 7.50 -26.53
CA ARG A 141 -9.36 7.21 -27.96
C ARG A 141 -8.78 5.82 -28.22
N GLU A 142 -7.87 5.35 -27.37
CA GLU A 142 -7.29 4.01 -27.48
C GLU A 142 -8.33 2.93 -27.17
N ILE A 143 -9.08 3.10 -26.08
CA ILE A 143 -10.15 2.18 -25.67
C ILE A 143 -11.25 2.12 -26.74
N HIS A 144 -11.65 3.26 -27.31
CA HIS A 144 -12.67 3.28 -28.37
C HIS A 144 -12.17 2.64 -29.67
N ARG A 145 -10.92 2.89 -30.06
CA ARG A 145 -10.30 2.21 -31.22
C ARG A 145 -10.24 0.70 -31.00
N GLN A 146 -10.01 0.27 -29.76
CA GLN A 146 -9.99 -1.15 -29.43
C GLN A 146 -11.38 -1.78 -29.55
N LEU A 147 -12.42 -1.16 -28.97
CA LEU A 147 -13.79 -1.66 -29.07
C LEU A 147 -14.26 -1.78 -30.53
N GLN A 148 -13.94 -0.80 -31.37
CA GLN A 148 -14.27 -0.86 -32.80
C GLN A 148 -13.55 -2.01 -33.52
N LYS A 149 -12.29 -2.27 -33.15
CA LYS A 149 -11.52 -3.37 -33.73
C LYS A 149 -12.06 -4.72 -33.29
N ASP A 150 -12.42 -4.87 -32.02
CA ASP A 150 -13.04 -6.09 -31.48
C ASP A 150 -14.39 -6.37 -32.16
N ASP A 151 -15.20 -5.33 -32.43
CA ASP A 151 -16.47 -5.48 -33.19
C ASP A 151 -16.23 -5.89 -34.66
N GLU A 152 -15.21 -5.33 -35.32
CA GLU A 152 -14.84 -5.72 -36.69
C GLU A 152 -14.25 -7.13 -36.78
N ASP A 153 -13.47 -7.55 -35.79
CA ASP A 153 -12.89 -8.89 -35.69
C ASP A 153 -13.98 -9.92 -35.33
N ALA A 154 -14.93 -9.59 -34.45
CA ALA A 154 -16.09 -10.44 -34.16
C ALA A 154 -17.00 -10.66 -35.40
N ALA A 155 -17.06 -9.68 -36.30
CA ALA A 155 -17.78 -9.80 -37.57
C ALA A 155 -17.06 -10.69 -38.61
N LYS A 156 -15.75 -10.92 -38.44
CA LYS A 156 -14.92 -11.77 -39.30
C LYS A 156 -14.59 -13.05 -38.51
N GLN A 157 -15.42 -14.08 -38.60
CA GLN A 157 -15.40 -15.32 -37.79
C GLN A 157 -14.09 -16.18 -37.71
N HIS A 158 -12.90 -15.68 -38.05
CA HIS A 158 -11.64 -16.43 -37.98
C HIS A 158 -10.37 -15.62 -37.59
N SER A 159 -10.44 -14.50 -36.88
CA SER A 159 -9.21 -13.82 -36.39
C SER A 159 -8.96 -14.03 -34.89
N GLU A 160 -7.70 -14.36 -34.58
CA GLU A 160 -7.08 -14.46 -33.24
C GLU A 160 -7.53 -13.29 -32.33
N SER A 161 -8.18 -13.61 -31.22
CA SER A 161 -8.83 -12.60 -30.37
C SER A 161 -7.78 -11.94 -29.46
N THR A 162 -7.18 -10.84 -29.90
CA THR A 162 -6.16 -10.13 -29.10
C THR A 162 -6.77 -9.38 -27.91
N CYS A 163 -6.92 -10.05 -26.77
CA CYS A 163 -7.49 -9.47 -25.56
C CYS A 163 -6.41 -8.79 -24.67
N PRO A 164 -6.69 -7.62 -24.04
CA PRO A 164 -5.82 -7.07 -23.01
C PRO A 164 -5.61 -8.04 -21.85
N LEU A 165 -4.39 -8.08 -21.30
CA LEU A 165 -4.03 -8.96 -20.20
C LEU A 165 -4.92 -8.77 -18.97
N CYS A 166 -5.30 -7.53 -18.67
CA CYS A 166 -6.25 -7.25 -17.58
C CYS A 166 -7.61 -7.93 -17.79
N THR A 167 -8.13 -7.99 -19.02
CA THR A 167 -9.43 -8.63 -19.32
C THR A 167 -9.37 -10.14 -19.14
N LEU A 168 -8.25 -10.76 -19.51
CA LEU A 168 -7.99 -12.15 -19.16
C LEU A 168 -8.01 -12.33 -17.63
N LEU A 169 -7.27 -11.52 -16.89
CA LEU A 169 -7.22 -11.60 -15.42
C LEU A 169 -8.58 -11.39 -14.77
N HIS A 170 -9.41 -10.50 -15.32
CA HIS A 170 -10.80 -10.37 -14.88
C HIS A 170 -11.55 -11.68 -15.04
N SER A 171 -11.39 -12.37 -16.16
CA SER A 171 -12.06 -13.66 -16.39
C SER A 171 -11.52 -14.76 -15.46
N LEU A 172 -10.20 -14.84 -15.29
CA LEU A 172 -9.54 -15.84 -14.42
C LEU A 172 -9.92 -15.70 -12.94
N LEU A 173 -10.10 -14.46 -12.48
CA LEU A 173 -10.41 -14.18 -11.07
C LEU A 173 -11.92 -14.18 -10.78
N ALA A 174 -12.76 -14.57 -11.74
CA ALA A 174 -14.22 -14.55 -11.57
C ALA A 174 -14.67 -15.45 -10.41
N GLU A 175 -14.17 -16.68 -10.33
CA GLU A 175 -14.51 -17.60 -9.24
C GLU A 175 -13.95 -17.17 -7.90
N SER A 176 -12.71 -16.67 -7.85
CA SER A 176 -12.14 -16.11 -6.61
C SER A 176 -13.00 -14.98 -6.05
N ARG A 177 -13.55 -14.10 -6.93
CA ARG A 177 -14.46 -13.03 -6.51
C ARG A 177 -15.83 -13.53 -6.09
N GLU A 178 -16.33 -14.58 -6.74
CA GLU A 178 -17.58 -15.25 -6.37
C GLU A 178 -17.48 -15.82 -4.96
N GLU A 179 -16.47 -16.65 -4.69
CA GLU A 179 -16.25 -17.26 -3.38
C GLU A 179 -16.00 -16.20 -2.29
N TRP A 180 -15.23 -15.16 -2.61
CA TRP A 180 -14.99 -14.05 -1.68
C TRP A 180 -16.27 -13.31 -1.34
N ARG A 181 -17.12 -13.04 -2.35
CA ARG A 181 -18.43 -12.40 -2.14
C ARG A 181 -19.32 -13.27 -1.26
N GLU A 182 -19.42 -14.57 -1.53
CA GLU A 182 -20.25 -15.48 -0.75
C GLU A 182 -19.82 -15.51 0.72
N ALA A 183 -18.51 -15.66 0.97
CA ALA A 183 -17.95 -15.65 2.32
C ALA A 183 -18.27 -14.37 3.09
N LEU A 184 -18.06 -13.20 2.46
CA LEU A 184 -18.38 -11.91 3.08
C LEU A 184 -19.88 -11.72 3.31
N SER A 185 -20.70 -12.12 2.35
CA SER A 185 -22.16 -11.95 2.42
C SER A 185 -22.76 -12.80 3.54
N LEU A 186 -22.33 -14.05 3.68
CA LEU A 186 -22.72 -14.93 4.79
C LEU A 186 -22.44 -14.26 6.14
N ARG A 187 -21.21 -13.76 6.33
CA ARG A 187 -20.81 -13.16 7.59
C ARG A 187 -21.53 -11.86 7.90
N VAL A 188 -21.67 -10.98 6.90
CA VAL A 188 -22.43 -9.73 7.06
C VAL A 188 -23.88 -10.01 7.42
N ASN A 189 -24.50 -11.02 6.80
CA ASN A 189 -25.87 -11.41 7.09
C ASN A 189 -26.02 -12.02 8.49
N GLU A 190 -25.03 -12.77 8.97
CA GLU A 190 -24.95 -13.19 10.38
C GLU A 190 -24.92 -12.01 11.35
N LEU A 191 -24.03 -11.04 11.13
CA LEU A 191 -23.91 -9.86 11.98
C LEU A 191 -25.17 -8.99 11.94
N LYS A 192 -25.81 -8.86 10.76
CA LYS A 192 -27.13 -8.22 10.64
C LYS A 192 -28.18 -8.92 11.50
N ARG A 193 -28.13 -10.25 11.64
CA ARG A 193 -29.04 -10.99 12.55
C ARG A 193 -28.69 -10.68 14.00
N GLU A 194 -27.42 -10.75 14.40
CA GLU A 194 -26.98 -10.44 15.76
C GLU A 194 -27.37 -9.02 16.22
N VAL A 195 -27.22 -8.02 15.34
CA VAL A 195 -27.63 -6.63 15.60
C VAL A 195 -29.15 -6.51 15.75
N ARG A 196 -29.93 -7.23 14.93
CA ARG A 196 -31.40 -7.27 15.02
C ARG A 196 -31.88 -7.90 16.34
N TYR A 197 -31.25 -8.99 16.78
CA TYR A 197 -31.60 -9.68 18.03
C TYR A 197 -31.14 -8.92 19.28
N SER A 198 -29.99 -8.24 19.23
CA SER A 198 -29.51 -7.41 20.35
C SER A 198 -30.42 -6.20 20.62
N ALA A 199 -31.21 -5.76 19.64
CA ALA A 199 -32.26 -4.76 19.82
C ALA A 199 -33.56 -5.30 20.46
N GLY A 200 -33.69 -6.63 20.67
CA GLY A 200 -34.92 -7.32 21.06
C GLY A 200 -34.86 -8.29 22.26
N ALA A 201 -33.74 -8.36 22.99
CA ALA A 201 -33.47 -9.21 24.17
C ALA A 201 -32.90 -10.63 23.93
N ALA A 202 -32.04 -11.02 24.88
CA ALA A 202 -31.35 -12.30 25.16
C ALA A 202 -30.57 -12.99 24.02
N LEU A 203 -29.24 -12.83 24.05
CA LEU A 203 -28.27 -13.60 23.25
C LEU A 203 -28.32 -15.10 23.62
N PRO A 204 -28.37 -16.03 22.65
CA PRO A 204 -28.02 -17.42 22.90
C PRO A 204 -26.52 -17.51 23.26
N ALA A 205 -26.19 -18.35 24.25
CA ALA A 205 -24.81 -18.57 24.68
C ALA A 205 -23.90 -18.97 23.50
N ARG A 206 -22.79 -18.25 23.38
CA ARG A 206 -21.68 -18.53 22.46
C ARG A 206 -21.24 -19.98 22.65
N ARG A 207 -21.08 -20.76 21.57
CA ARG A 207 -20.25 -21.97 21.63
C ARG A 207 -18.81 -21.50 21.72
N ASP A 208 -18.27 -21.50 22.93
CA ASP A 208 -16.83 -21.43 23.15
C ASP A 208 -16.17 -22.65 22.50
N GLY A 209 -15.20 -22.41 21.61
CA GLY A 209 -14.37 -23.47 21.04
C GLY A 209 -13.95 -23.28 19.58
N ASN A 210 -13.35 -22.15 19.21
CA ASN A 210 -12.22 -22.07 18.26
C ASN A 210 -11.67 -20.64 18.26
N GLU A 211 -10.97 -20.24 19.33
CA GLU A 211 -10.27 -18.96 19.35
C GLU A 211 -8.88 -19.14 18.72
N GLY A 212 -8.79 -18.88 17.42
CA GLY A 212 -7.53 -18.83 16.69
C GLY A 212 -7.76 -18.93 15.18
N ASP A 213 -7.48 -17.88 14.45
CA ASP A 213 -7.34 -17.81 12.99
C ASP A 213 -8.58 -17.83 12.07
N ASP A 214 -9.74 -18.34 12.49
CA ASP A 214 -10.91 -18.48 11.60
C ASP A 214 -11.90 -17.29 11.64
N VAL A 215 -11.42 -16.07 11.46
CA VAL A 215 -12.34 -14.96 11.17
C VAL A 215 -12.64 -14.96 9.68
N GLU A 216 -13.91 -15.14 9.29
CA GLU A 216 -14.37 -15.34 7.90
C GLU A 216 -14.10 -14.16 6.94
N TRP A 217 -13.67 -13.00 7.44
CA TRP A 217 -13.22 -11.86 6.64
C TRP A 217 -11.74 -11.52 6.88
N SER A 218 -10.96 -12.50 7.31
CA SER A 218 -9.53 -12.35 7.51
C SER A 218 -8.79 -12.38 6.18
N VAL A 219 -7.55 -11.92 6.22
CA VAL A 219 -6.62 -12.08 5.10
C VAL A 219 -6.37 -13.54 4.75
N ALA A 220 -6.45 -14.43 5.73
CA ALA A 220 -6.33 -15.87 5.50
C ALA A 220 -7.50 -16.40 4.64
N GLN A 221 -8.72 -15.90 4.85
CA GLN A 221 -9.86 -16.25 4.00
C GLN A 221 -9.71 -15.66 2.60
N LEU A 222 -9.26 -14.41 2.46
CA LEU A 222 -8.98 -13.80 1.14
C LEU A 222 -7.93 -14.61 0.37
N TYR A 223 -6.84 -14.99 1.03
CA TYR A 223 -5.81 -15.88 0.49
C TYR A 223 -6.42 -17.20 0.01
N LYS A 224 -7.24 -17.83 0.85
CA LYS A 224 -7.91 -19.09 0.52
C LYS A 224 -8.74 -18.95 -0.75
N THR A 225 -9.68 -17.99 -0.80
CA THR A 225 -10.57 -17.77 -1.96
C THR A 225 -9.82 -17.38 -3.23
N LEU A 226 -8.71 -16.65 -3.10
CA LEU A 226 -7.86 -16.28 -4.23
C LEU A 226 -7.21 -17.53 -4.83
N VAL A 227 -6.57 -18.34 -3.99
CA VAL A 227 -5.83 -19.54 -4.43
C VAL A 227 -6.79 -20.64 -4.93
N THR A 228 -7.93 -20.84 -4.27
CA THR A 228 -8.93 -21.84 -4.69
C THR A 228 -9.52 -21.49 -6.06
N GLY A 229 -9.97 -20.25 -6.26
CA GLY A 229 -10.53 -19.82 -7.54
C GLY A 229 -9.51 -19.83 -8.69
N LEU A 230 -8.25 -19.43 -8.45
CA LEU A 230 -7.21 -19.52 -9.49
C LEU A 230 -6.81 -20.96 -9.83
N ASN A 231 -6.98 -21.91 -8.90
CA ASN A 231 -6.66 -23.33 -9.08
C ASN A 231 -7.87 -24.19 -9.45
N SER A 232 -8.99 -23.56 -9.78
CA SER A 232 -10.25 -24.23 -10.06
C SER A 232 -10.27 -24.89 -11.43
N THR A 233 -11.24 -25.79 -11.61
CA THR A 233 -11.47 -26.46 -12.90
C THR A 233 -11.98 -25.48 -13.96
N ALA A 234 -12.78 -24.48 -13.59
CA ALA A 234 -13.26 -23.49 -14.55
C ALA A 234 -12.12 -22.59 -15.06
N THR A 235 -11.16 -22.25 -14.18
CA THR A 235 -9.96 -21.52 -14.60
C THR A 235 -9.11 -22.34 -15.56
N GLU A 236 -8.95 -23.65 -15.30
CA GLU A 236 -8.26 -24.58 -16.18
C GLU A 236 -8.94 -24.71 -17.55
N GLU A 237 -10.27 -24.84 -17.59
CA GLU A 237 -11.07 -24.89 -18.82
C GLU A 237 -10.96 -23.58 -19.61
N LEU A 238 -10.96 -22.43 -18.94
CA LEU A 238 -10.80 -21.11 -19.57
C LEU A 238 -9.43 -20.96 -20.22
N LEU A 239 -8.36 -21.34 -19.51
CA LEU A 239 -7.00 -21.29 -20.03
C LEU A 239 -6.81 -22.25 -21.21
N THR A 240 -7.35 -23.46 -21.09
CA THR A 240 -7.26 -24.49 -22.14
C THR A 240 -7.97 -24.04 -23.41
N SER A 241 -9.18 -23.50 -23.28
CA SER A 241 -9.99 -23.04 -24.42
C SER A 241 -9.46 -21.76 -25.07
N ARG A 242 -9.01 -20.78 -24.28
CA ARG A 242 -8.58 -19.47 -24.81
C ARG A 242 -7.11 -19.37 -25.19
N LEU A 243 -6.21 -20.03 -24.47
CA LEU A 243 -4.76 -19.80 -24.61
C LEU A 243 -3.97 -21.03 -25.04
N PHE A 244 -4.46 -22.23 -24.75
CA PHE A 244 -3.76 -23.48 -25.07
C PHE A 244 -4.34 -24.21 -26.28
N GLY A 245 -5.30 -23.60 -27.00
CA GLY A 245 -5.84 -24.16 -28.25
C GLY A 245 -6.50 -25.52 -28.08
N GLY A 246 -6.99 -25.84 -26.88
CA GLY A 246 -7.58 -27.15 -26.55
C GLY A 246 -6.57 -28.23 -26.14
N ASP A 247 -5.26 -27.94 -26.10
CA ASP A 247 -4.24 -28.91 -25.73
C ASP A 247 -4.09 -29.02 -24.20
N VAL A 248 -4.77 -30.03 -23.64
CA VAL A 248 -4.76 -30.35 -22.21
C VAL A 248 -3.39 -30.88 -21.74
N SER A 249 -2.54 -31.39 -22.63
CA SER A 249 -1.25 -31.99 -22.25
C SER A 249 -0.30 -30.98 -21.60
N LEU A 250 -0.37 -29.71 -22.04
CA LEU A 250 0.38 -28.59 -21.48
C LEU A 250 0.05 -28.33 -19.99
N CYS A 251 -1.16 -28.66 -19.56
CA CYS A 251 -1.59 -28.52 -18.16
C CYS A 251 -1.08 -29.66 -17.27
N HIS A 252 -0.50 -30.72 -17.83
CA HIS A 252 0.00 -31.87 -17.07
C HIS A 252 1.53 -31.97 -17.09
N ASP A 253 2.19 -31.40 -18.10
CA ASP A 253 3.66 -31.45 -18.26
C ASP A 253 4.43 -30.33 -17.53
N SER A 254 3.73 -29.42 -16.82
CA SER A 254 4.37 -28.27 -16.15
C SER A 254 5.26 -28.66 -14.95
N ILE A 255 6.19 -27.75 -14.63
CA ILE A 255 7.41 -27.97 -13.82
C ILE A 255 7.12 -28.35 -12.34
N ASP A 256 5.98 -27.94 -11.77
CA ASP A 256 5.64 -28.24 -10.37
C ASP A 256 4.15 -28.58 -10.17
N SER A 257 3.69 -29.68 -10.77
CA SER A 257 2.29 -30.16 -10.65
C SER A 257 1.85 -30.49 -9.22
N PHE A 258 2.80 -30.75 -8.32
CA PHE A 258 2.53 -31.09 -6.92
C PHE A 258 2.46 -29.88 -6.00
N GLY A 259 2.77 -28.67 -6.48
CA GLY A 259 2.85 -27.46 -5.68
C GLY A 259 3.91 -27.56 -4.57
N LEU A 260 5.08 -28.10 -4.90
CA LEU A 260 6.22 -28.25 -3.98
C LEU A 260 6.84 -26.90 -3.61
N LEU A 261 6.90 -25.98 -4.57
CA LEU A 261 7.51 -24.66 -4.43
C LEU A 261 6.48 -23.53 -4.60
N THR A 262 5.31 -23.81 -5.16
CA THR A 262 4.23 -22.83 -5.34
C THR A 262 2.86 -23.41 -5.00
N VAL A 263 1.92 -22.55 -4.60
CA VAL A 263 0.53 -22.95 -4.38
C VAL A 263 -0.31 -22.97 -5.64
N PHE A 264 0.20 -22.46 -6.77
CA PHE A 264 -0.53 -22.39 -8.04
C PHE A 264 -0.35 -23.66 -8.86
N ARG A 265 -1.43 -24.17 -9.45
CA ARG A 265 -1.42 -25.38 -10.27
C ARG A 265 -0.82 -25.17 -11.65
N ALA A 266 -0.53 -26.28 -12.30
CA ALA A 266 0.08 -26.38 -13.62
C ALA A 266 -0.47 -25.41 -14.70
N PRO A 267 -1.80 -25.23 -14.89
CA PRO A 267 -2.32 -24.30 -15.89
C PRO A 267 -1.89 -22.85 -15.65
N ILE A 268 -1.86 -22.42 -14.39
CA ILE A 268 -1.41 -21.08 -14.01
C ILE A 268 0.10 -20.95 -14.21
N GLN A 269 0.88 -21.97 -13.86
CA GLN A 269 2.33 -21.94 -14.09
C GLN A 269 2.66 -21.80 -15.58
N GLU A 270 1.95 -22.53 -16.45
CA GLU A 270 2.12 -22.43 -17.90
C GLU A 270 1.72 -21.04 -18.44
N LEU A 271 0.62 -20.47 -17.93
CA LEU A 271 0.22 -19.09 -18.23
C LEU A 271 1.36 -18.10 -17.90
N LEU A 272 1.94 -18.21 -16.71
CA LEU A 272 3.02 -17.33 -16.25
C LEU A 272 4.31 -17.51 -17.05
N ALA A 273 4.61 -18.73 -17.50
CA ALA A 273 5.76 -19.01 -18.36
C ALA A 273 5.64 -18.36 -19.75
N ARG A 274 4.42 -18.22 -20.26
CA ARG A 274 4.15 -17.58 -21.57
C ARG A 274 4.07 -16.06 -21.51
N HIS A 275 3.65 -15.50 -20.38
CA HIS A 275 3.37 -14.08 -20.22
C HIS A 275 4.22 -13.46 -19.10
N GLU A 276 5.43 -13.00 -19.45
CA GLU A 276 6.33 -12.31 -18.52
C GLU A 276 5.72 -11.01 -17.97
N GLU A 277 4.67 -10.44 -18.57
CA GLU A 277 3.97 -9.27 -18.04
C GLU A 277 3.19 -9.57 -16.75
N LEU A 278 2.76 -10.83 -16.54
CA LEU A 278 2.03 -11.26 -15.34
C LEU A 278 2.98 -11.54 -14.16
N ALA A 279 4.10 -12.18 -14.43
CA ALA A 279 5.16 -12.42 -13.46
C ALA A 279 6.50 -12.02 -14.09
N PRO A 280 6.88 -10.72 -14.05
CA PRO A 280 8.10 -10.22 -14.65
C PRO A 280 9.32 -10.99 -14.20
N SER A 281 10.13 -11.40 -15.17
CA SER A 281 11.43 -12.00 -14.93
C SER A 281 12.31 -11.06 -14.11
N LEU A 282 13.29 -11.61 -13.39
CA LEU A 282 14.23 -10.82 -12.61
C LEU A 282 14.95 -9.75 -13.46
N THR A 283 15.18 -10.03 -14.73
CA THR A 283 15.77 -9.07 -15.69
C THR A 283 14.85 -7.87 -15.92
N ILE A 284 13.54 -8.09 -16.11
CA ILE A 284 12.55 -7.03 -16.24
C ILE A 284 12.47 -6.24 -14.92
N LEU A 285 12.38 -6.92 -13.78
CA LEU A 285 12.34 -6.28 -12.46
C LEU A 285 13.56 -5.38 -12.22
N ARG A 286 14.77 -5.86 -12.53
CA ARG A 286 16.02 -5.07 -12.43
C ARG A 286 15.98 -3.82 -13.31
N ARG A 287 15.47 -3.93 -14.54
CA ARG A 287 15.34 -2.81 -15.47
C ARG A 287 14.30 -1.80 -14.97
N SER A 288 13.13 -2.28 -14.59
CA SER A 288 12.02 -1.48 -14.06
C SER A 288 12.41 -0.68 -12.81
N PHE A 289 13.20 -1.29 -11.92
CA PHE A 289 13.63 -0.68 -10.67
C PHE A 289 15.11 -0.25 -10.69
N ALA A 290 15.67 0.06 -11.86
CA ALA A 290 17.07 0.44 -12.02
C ALA A 290 17.47 1.67 -11.20
N ALA A 291 16.53 2.58 -10.92
CA ALA A 291 16.78 3.73 -10.04
C ALA A 291 17.17 3.30 -8.60
N LEU A 292 16.78 2.10 -8.16
CA LEU A 292 17.17 1.54 -6.87
C LEU A 292 18.57 0.94 -6.86
N HIS A 293 19.28 0.85 -8.00
CA HIS A 293 20.60 0.22 -8.06
C HIS A 293 21.57 0.82 -7.03
N PRO A 294 22.39 0.02 -6.32
CA PRO A 294 23.30 0.51 -5.27
C PRO A 294 24.24 1.63 -5.71
N SER A 295 24.61 1.71 -7.00
CA SER A 295 25.44 2.79 -7.55
C SER A 295 24.79 4.17 -7.45
N ASN A 296 23.46 4.25 -7.38
CA ASN A 296 22.73 5.50 -7.22
C ASN A 296 22.70 5.96 -5.76
N GLY A 297 23.38 5.22 -4.87
CA GLY A 297 23.45 5.47 -3.44
C GLY A 297 22.20 5.00 -2.68
N CYS A 298 22.38 4.88 -1.36
CA CYS A 298 21.28 4.85 -0.40
C CYS A 298 21.21 6.22 0.28
N PRO A 299 20.03 6.87 0.35
CA PRO A 299 19.85 7.98 1.28
C PRO A 299 20.23 7.48 2.67
N LYS A 300 21.24 8.14 3.28
CA LYS A 300 21.69 7.80 4.64
C LYS A 300 20.47 7.84 5.56
N THR A 301 20.40 6.87 6.47
CA THR A 301 19.39 6.78 7.53
C THR A 301 19.18 8.13 8.18
N ILE A 302 17.92 8.54 8.33
CA ILE A 302 17.56 9.62 9.23
C ILE A 302 17.94 9.12 10.63
N SER A 303 19.11 9.50 11.14
CA SER A 303 19.21 9.68 12.58
C SER A 303 18.19 10.75 12.92
N HIS A 304 17.41 10.57 13.99
CA HIS A 304 16.46 11.57 14.49
C HIS A 304 17.13 12.92 14.86
N THR A 305 18.43 13.10 14.60
CA THR A 305 19.05 14.40 14.45
C THR A 305 18.42 15.10 13.24
N GLU A 306 17.50 16.00 13.57
CA GLU A 306 16.95 17.10 12.79
C GLU A 306 17.62 17.26 11.41
N ILE A 307 16.83 17.02 10.35
CA ILE A 307 17.13 17.60 9.03
C ILE A 307 17.41 19.08 9.29
N SER A 308 18.58 19.56 8.86
CA SER A 308 18.93 20.95 9.14
C SER A 308 17.82 21.86 8.58
N ALA A 309 17.51 22.96 9.27
CA ALA A 309 16.50 23.90 8.78
C ALA A 309 16.81 24.33 7.33
N HIS A 310 18.10 24.45 7.00
CA HIS A 310 18.59 24.70 5.65
C HIS A 310 18.21 23.60 4.65
N ASP A 311 18.41 22.32 4.98
CA ASP A 311 18.02 21.21 4.09
C ASP A 311 16.49 21.17 3.89
N ALA A 312 15.70 21.52 4.91
CA ALA A 312 14.25 21.61 4.79
C ALA A 312 13.83 22.76 3.85
N GLU A 313 14.53 23.91 3.94
CA GLU A 313 14.31 25.07 3.09
C GLU A 313 14.72 24.83 1.62
N GLU A 314 15.86 24.18 1.39
CA GLU A 314 16.32 23.80 0.05
C GLU A 314 15.34 22.82 -0.61
N ASN A 315 14.84 21.86 0.17
CA ASN A 315 13.86 20.88 -0.28
C ASN A 315 12.51 21.52 -0.67
N ILE A 316 12.00 22.46 0.13
CA ILE A 316 10.74 23.16 -0.21
C ILE A 316 10.94 24.08 -1.42
N ASN A 317 12.09 24.76 -1.53
CA ASN A 317 12.41 25.58 -2.70
C ASN A 317 12.50 24.73 -3.97
N THR A 318 13.15 23.57 -3.89
CA THR A 318 13.22 22.60 -5.00
C THR A 318 11.83 22.14 -5.42
N PHE A 319 10.95 21.86 -4.45
CA PHE A 319 9.56 21.52 -4.73
C PHE A 319 8.81 22.66 -5.43
N LEU A 320 8.91 23.87 -4.91
CA LEU A 320 8.22 25.02 -5.51
C LEU A 320 8.69 25.30 -6.94
N GLN A 321 9.97 25.06 -7.24
CA GLN A 321 10.54 25.26 -8.58
C GLN A 321 10.22 24.13 -9.56
N PHE A 322 10.32 22.87 -9.14
CA PHE A 322 10.36 21.72 -10.06
C PHE A 322 9.23 20.69 -9.86
N ALA A 323 8.32 20.85 -8.89
CA ALA A 323 7.20 19.92 -8.67
C ALA A 323 6.06 20.06 -9.70
N ASP A 324 6.25 20.85 -10.76
CA ASP A 324 5.33 20.89 -11.89
C ASP A 324 5.39 19.59 -12.70
N SER A 325 6.52 18.89 -12.78
CA SER A 325 6.67 17.66 -13.58
C SER A 325 6.56 16.35 -12.79
N PRO A 326 5.92 15.30 -13.34
CA PRO A 326 5.83 13.99 -12.68
C PRO A 326 7.20 13.35 -12.36
N GLY A 327 8.17 13.46 -13.27
CA GLY A 327 9.50 12.89 -13.09
C GLY A 327 10.30 13.57 -11.97
N ALA A 328 10.14 14.88 -11.78
CA ALA A 328 10.78 15.59 -10.67
C ALA A 328 10.20 15.19 -9.32
N VAL A 329 8.87 15.06 -9.22
CA VAL A 329 8.20 14.56 -8.01
C VAL A 329 8.63 13.12 -7.70
N ALA A 330 8.70 12.25 -8.71
CA ALA A 330 9.21 10.88 -8.56
C ALA A 330 10.66 10.86 -8.06
N LYS A 331 11.54 11.69 -8.66
CA LYS A 331 12.94 11.80 -8.24
C LYS A 331 13.08 12.31 -6.79
N ALA A 332 12.27 13.29 -6.40
CA ALA A 332 12.24 13.82 -5.04
C ALA A 332 11.83 12.74 -4.03
N LEU A 333 10.76 11.99 -4.33
CA LEU A 333 10.27 10.88 -3.50
C LEU A 333 11.26 9.72 -3.36
N ARG A 334 12.09 9.44 -4.39
CA ARG A 334 13.19 8.47 -4.29
C ARG A 334 14.38 8.95 -3.46
N GLY A 335 14.47 10.25 -3.23
CA GLY A 335 15.52 10.91 -2.48
C GLY A 335 15.30 10.86 -0.97
N ARG A 336 15.83 11.86 -0.26
CA ARG A 336 15.51 12.08 1.15
C ARG A 336 14.31 13.02 1.23
N VAL A 337 13.23 12.56 1.85
CA VAL A 337 12.01 13.35 2.02
C VAL A 337 11.91 13.80 3.47
N SER A 338 11.92 15.13 3.69
CA SER A 338 11.65 15.69 5.01
C SER A 338 10.19 15.46 5.42
N PRO A 339 9.86 15.35 6.72
CA PRO A 339 8.48 15.24 7.17
C PRO A 339 7.57 16.37 6.64
N SER A 340 8.07 17.62 6.62
CA SER A 340 7.35 18.79 6.12
C SER A 340 7.06 18.73 4.61
N LEU A 341 8.01 18.21 3.82
CA LEU A 341 7.87 18.08 2.38
C LEU A 341 6.99 16.88 1.98
N ARG A 342 7.02 15.79 2.75
CA ARG A 342 6.27 14.55 2.46
C ARG A 342 4.81 14.82 2.17
N ARG A 343 4.17 15.65 2.99
CA ARG A 343 2.78 16.09 2.86
C ARG A 343 2.46 16.64 1.47
N LEU A 344 3.31 17.53 0.95
CA LEU A 344 3.10 18.19 -0.35
C LEU A 344 3.48 17.27 -1.52
N LEU A 345 4.53 16.46 -1.38
CA LEU A 345 4.89 15.48 -2.40
C LEU A 345 3.82 14.39 -2.55
N TYR A 346 3.20 13.95 -1.45
CA TYR A 346 2.11 12.98 -1.49
C TYR A 346 0.90 13.57 -2.21
N ALA A 347 0.54 14.82 -1.89
CA ALA A 347 -0.51 15.53 -2.60
C ALA A 347 -0.22 15.57 -4.11
N ARG A 348 1.01 15.93 -4.53
CA ARG A 348 1.38 15.93 -5.95
C ARG A 348 1.36 14.55 -6.59
N ALA A 349 1.94 13.54 -5.94
CA ALA A 349 1.95 12.17 -6.46
C ALA A 349 0.55 11.57 -6.64
N LEU A 350 -0.35 11.92 -5.72
CA LEU A 350 -1.77 11.55 -5.75
C LEU A 350 -2.64 12.52 -6.56
N GLN A 351 -2.03 13.47 -7.28
CA GLN A 351 -2.71 14.45 -8.15
C GLN A 351 -3.78 15.28 -7.43
N LEU A 352 -3.56 15.57 -6.14
CA LEU A 352 -4.36 16.53 -5.36
C LEU A 352 -3.96 17.96 -5.72
N SER A 353 -4.95 18.85 -5.79
CA SER A 353 -4.74 20.27 -6.02
C SER A 353 -4.27 20.95 -4.75
N ILE A 354 -3.13 21.64 -4.81
CA ILE A 354 -2.62 22.45 -3.70
C ILE A 354 -3.19 23.86 -3.82
N ILE A 355 -3.53 24.48 -2.69
CA ILE A 355 -4.16 25.80 -2.57
C ILE A 355 -3.36 26.62 -1.57
N VAL A 356 -3.27 27.92 -1.82
CA VAL A 356 -2.59 28.87 -0.93
C VAL A 356 -3.59 29.50 0.04
N THR A 357 -3.23 29.58 1.32
CA THR A 357 -4.06 30.07 2.43
C THR A 357 -3.32 31.13 3.24
N ASP A 358 -3.91 31.57 4.34
CA ASP A 358 -3.29 32.46 5.31
C ASP A 358 -2.37 31.75 6.33
N GLY A 359 -2.18 30.44 6.18
CA GLY A 359 -1.43 29.62 7.13
C GLY A 359 -2.28 29.02 8.25
N SER A 360 -3.57 29.37 8.30
CA SER A 360 -4.53 28.73 9.19
C SER A 360 -5.22 27.54 8.52
N SER A 361 -5.57 26.51 9.31
CA SER A 361 -6.37 25.40 8.80
C SER A 361 -7.75 25.92 8.38
N LEU A 362 -8.10 25.76 7.10
CA LEU A 362 -9.35 26.26 6.51
C LEU A 362 -10.61 25.73 7.21
N PHE A 363 -10.53 24.56 7.83
CA PHE A 363 -11.70 23.86 8.37
C PHE A 363 -11.57 23.44 9.84
N GLY A 364 -10.49 23.83 10.52
CA GLY A 364 -10.24 23.51 11.92
C GLY A 364 -10.04 22.02 12.15
N GLY A 365 -8.83 21.52 11.85
CA GLY A 365 -8.45 20.12 12.11
C GLY A 365 -8.74 19.69 13.56
N ARG A 366 -9.25 18.46 13.74
CA ARG A 366 -9.59 17.86 15.05
C ARG A 366 -8.47 16.96 15.59
N GLY A 367 -7.21 17.32 15.39
CA GLY A 367 -6.10 16.60 16.02
C GLY A 367 -5.78 17.19 17.39
N GLU A 368 -5.92 16.43 18.46
CA GLU A 368 -5.39 16.82 19.79
C GLU A 368 -3.85 16.87 19.76
N LEU A 369 -3.24 16.08 18.86
CA LEU A 369 -1.81 16.10 18.55
C LEU A 369 -1.50 17.17 17.50
N GLN A 370 -1.42 18.43 17.94
CA GLN A 370 -0.84 19.51 17.11
C GLN A 370 0.67 19.34 16.84
N VAL A 371 1.28 18.25 17.31
CA VAL A 371 2.72 17.95 17.24
C VAL A 371 3.23 17.84 15.81
N ASN A 372 2.38 17.45 14.84
CA ASN A 372 2.76 17.31 13.42
C ASN A 372 2.52 18.59 12.59
N ARG A 373 2.30 19.75 13.23
CA ARG A 373 2.46 21.05 12.56
C ARG A 373 3.95 21.34 12.37
N HIS A 374 4.65 20.55 11.56
CA HIS A 374 6.06 20.79 11.20
C HIS A 374 6.23 21.95 10.21
N CYS A 375 5.55 23.07 10.43
CA CYS A 375 5.39 24.11 9.40
C CYS A 375 5.55 25.51 9.99
N ASP A 376 6.78 25.84 10.38
CA ASP A 376 7.13 27.23 10.72
C ASP A 376 7.45 28.06 9.45
N GLY A 377 7.63 27.41 8.29
CA GLY A 377 7.98 28.01 7.01
C GLY A 377 6.82 28.20 6.02
N VAL A 378 7.17 28.27 4.73
CA VAL A 378 6.26 28.59 3.61
C VAL A 378 5.19 27.51 3.40
N GLU A 379 5.51 26.26 3.73
CA GLU A 379 4.63 25.11 3.62
C GLU A 379 3.33 25.25 4.42
N ARG A 380 3.29 26.05 5.50
CA ARG A 380 2.05 26.28 6.27
C ARG A 380 0.97 26.96 5.46
N PHE A 381 1.36 27.77 4.48
CA PHE A 381 0.43 28.47 3.60
C PHE A 381 -0.14 27.54 2.51
N LEU A 382 0.38 26.32 2.38
CA LEU A 382 -0.04 25.37 1.37
C LEU A 382 -0.92 24.29 1.99
N THR A 383 -2.12 24.12 1.43
CA THR A 383 -3.04 23.06 1.82
C THR A 383 -3.61 22.36 0.60
N PHE A 384 -4.10 21.14 0.77
CA PHE A 384 -4.95 20.48 -0.23
C PHE A 384 -6.28 20.05 0.39
N ALA A 385 -6.65 20.62 1.54
CA ALA A 385 -7.94 20.41 2.18
C ALA A 385 -9.05 20.97 1.29
N THR A 386 -10.08 20.16 1.01
CA THR A 386 -11.23 20.61 0.24
C THR A 386 -12.50 20.69 1.10
N LYS A 387 -13.45 21.53 0.65
CA LYS A 387 -14.79 21.59 1.25
C LYS A 387 -15.49 20.23 1.18
N ASN A 388 -15.29 19.49 0.09
CA ASN A 388 -15.87 18.15 -0.09
C ASN A 388 -15.31 17.18 0.96
N GLY A 389 -13.99 17.09 1.12
CA GLY A 389 -13.36 16.26 2.15
C GLY A 389 -13.85 16.60 3.56
N ARG A 390 -13.97 17.90 3.88
CA ARG A 390 -14.56 18.34 5.16
C ARG A 390 -15.99 17.84 5.34
N ASP A 391 -16.83 17.96 4.31
CA ASP A 391 -18.22 17.51 4.38
C ASP A 391 -18.31 15.99 4.55
N LYS A 392 -17.42 15.21 3.94
CA LYS A 392 -17.31 13.75 4.15
C LYS A 392 -16.96 13.43 5.61
N VAL A 393 -15.91 14.04 6.15
CA VAL A 393 -15.48 13.85 7.54
C VAL A 393 -16.58 14.28 8.53
N ARG A 394 -17.26 15.41 8.27
CA ARG A 394 -18.29 15.95 9.16
C ARG A 394 -19.58 15.13 9.12
N ARG A 395 -19.99 14.66 7.94
CA ARG A 395 -21.27 13.95 7.72
C ARG A 395 -21.14 12.43 7.74
N ARG A 396 -19.98 11.89 8.09
CA ARG A 396 -19.66 10.44 8.12
C ARG A 396 -20.70 9.53 8.82
N ILE A 397 -21.47 10.07 9.77
CA ILE A 397 -22.52 9.35 10.52
C ILE A 397 -23.92 9.62 9.95
N TYR A 398 -24.11 10.76 9.27
CA TYR A 398 -25.42 11.24 8.80
C TYR A 398 -25.57 11.01 7.29
N HIS A 399 -25.90 9.77 6.92
CA HIS A 399 -26.25 9.41 5.54
C HIS A 399 -27.75 9.15 5.42
N SER A 400 -28.36 9.67 4.34
CA SER A 400 -29.66 9.18 3.89
C SER A 400 -29.46 7.83 3.20
N TYR A 401 -30.16 6.81 3.72
CA TYR A 401 -30.21 5.48 3.14
C TYR A 401 -31.53 5.32 2.39
N ALA A 402 -31.48 4.71 1.21
CA ALA A 402 -32.68 4.49 0.41
C ALA A 402 -33.56 3.36 1.00
N THR A 403 -32.94 2.40 1.68
CA THR A 403 -33.63 1.29 2.32
C THR A 403 -33.16 1.09 3.76
N LYS A 404 -34.03 0.51 4.60
CA LYS A 404 -33.69 0.09 5.97
C LYS A 404 -32.56 -0.93 5.97
N GLU A 405 -32.49 -1.77 4.95
CA GLU A 405 -31.41 -2.75 4.81
C GLU A 405 -30.05 -2.07 4.58
N GLN A 406 -29.97 -1.07 3.71
CA GLN A 406 -28.74 -0.30 3.51
C GLN A 406 -28.27 0.38 4.79
N GLU A 407 -29.21 0.90 5.59
CA GLU A 407 -28.91 1.46 6.91
C GLU A 407 -28.32 0.39 7.85
N THR A 408 -28.89 -0.82 7.87
CA THR A 408 -28.36 -1.91 8.70
C THR A 408 -26.98 -2.38 8.25
N THR A 409 -26.73 -2.51 6.95
CA THR A 409 -25.42 -2.86 6.40
C THR A 409 -24.37 -1.82 6.79
N ALA A 410 -24.70 -0.53 6.66
CA ALA A 410 -23.80 0.55 7.06
C ALA A 410 -23.49 0.54 8.56
N LYS A 411 -24.49 0.28 9.42
CA LYS A 411 -24.28 0.14 10.87
C LYS A 411 -23.37 -1.05 11.20
N VAL A 412 -23.54 -2.18 10.50
CA VAL A 412 -22.65 -3.35 10.65
C VAL A 412 -21.22 -2.97 10.25
N ILE A 413 -21.02 -2.37 9.08
CA ILE A 413 -19.68 -1.92 8.63
C ILE A 413 -19.05 -0.95 9.63
N GLN A 414 -19.79 0.01 10.15
CA GLN A 414 -19.29 0.93 11.18
C GLN A 414 -18.90 0.21 12.48
N ALA A 415 -19.67 -0.80 12.91
CA ALA A 415 -19.31 -1.61 14.07
C ALA A 415 -18.03 -2.42 13.84
N ILE A 416 -17.84 -2.97 12.63
CA ILE A 416 -16.62 -3.67 12.23
C ILE A 416 -15.42 -2.75 12.34
N VAL A 417 -15.51 -1.55 11.75
CA VAL A 417 -14.43 -0.56 11.81
C VAL A 417 -14.07 -0.22 13.25
N LYS A 418 -15.06 0.01 14.12
CA LYS A 418 -14.78 0.34 15.53
C LYS A 418 -14.01 -0.76 16.24
N VAL A 419 -14.43 -2.02 16.07
CA VAL A 419 -13.76 -3.17 16.68
C VAL A 419 -12.35 -3.33 16.11
N ASP A 420 -12.22 -3.27 14.78
CA ASP A 420 -10.94 -3.39 14.10
C ASP A 420 -9.97 -2.28 14.51
N ASN A 421 -10.43 -1.03 14.58
CA ASN A 421 -9.62 0.12 14.96
C ASN A 421 -9.14 0.02 16.41
N LEU A 422 -10.03 -0.35 17.33
CA LEU A 422 -9.67 -0.57 18.73
C LEU A 422 -8.63 -1.69 18.87
N GLN A 423 -8.79 -2.78 18.10
CA GLN A 423 -7.91 -3.95 18.20
C GLN A 423 -6.57 -3.78 17.48
N SER A 424 -6.54 -3.08 16.35
CA SER A 424 -5.34 -2.93 15.52
C SER A 424 -4.59 -1.64 15.84
N VAL A 425 -5.23 -0.48 15.71
CA VAL A 425 -4.61 0.82 16.00
C VAL A 425 -4.49 1.03 17.50
N GLY A 426 -5.55 0.79 18.27
CA GLY A 426 -5.58 1.02 19.72
C GLY A 426 -4.58 0.17 20.52
N ASN A 427 -4.27 -1.04 20.04
CA ASN A 427 -3.26 -1.91 20.65
C ASN A 427 -1.87 -1.79 20.02
N SER A 428 -1.69 -0.94 19.01
CA SER A 428 -0.39 -0.74 18.38
C SER A 428 0.45 0.22 19.20
N ASP A 429 1.64 -0.22 19.61
CA ASP A 429 2.69 0.61 20.19
C ASP A 429 3.10 1.80 19.30
N LYS A 430 3.00 1.65 17.98
CA LYS A 430 3.32 2.67 16.98
C LYS A 430 2.19 3.68 16.75
N TYR A 431 0.93 3.27 16.86
CA TYR A 431 -0.19 4.05 16.32
C TYR A 431 -1.33 4.35 17.31
N PHE A 432 -1.29 3.86 18.54
CA PHE A 432 -2.39 4.02 19.52
C PHE A 432 -2.84 5.47 19.72
N ILE A 433 -1.91 6.42 19.59
CA ILE A 433 -2.17 7.86 19.73
C ILE A 433 -3.13 8.43 18.68
N PHE A 434 -3.35 7.72 17.57
CA PHE A 434 -4.23 8.15 16.48
C PHE A 434 -5.54 7.38 16.41
N SER A 435 -5.90 6.62 17.46
CA SER A 435 -7.07 5.74 17.43
C SER A 435 -8.37 6.50 17.12
N ASP A 436 -8.56 7.68 17.71
CA ASP A 436 -9.77 8.49 17.47
C ASP A 436 -9.79 9.07 16.05
N GLU A 437 -8.66 9.62 15.59
CA GLU A 437 -8.54 10.17 14.23
C GLU A 437 -8.73 9.10 13.17
N THR A 438 -8.12 7.93 13.34
CA THR A 438 -8.23 6.81 12.41
C THR A 438 -9.64 6.24 12.33
N GLU A 439 -10.37 6.11 13.45
CA GLU A 439 -11.79 5.73 13.42
C GLU A 439 -12.59 6.70 12.56
N VAL A 440 -12.39 8.01 12.76
CA VAL A 440 -13.08 9.07 12.00
C VAL A 440 -12.77 8.93 10.50
N LEU A 441 -11.51 8.74 10.13
CA LEU A 441 -11.07 8.66 8.75
C LEU A 441 -11.58 7.38 8.06
N VAL A 442 -11.47 6.22 8.71
CA VAL A 442 -11.89 4.93 8.14
C VAL A 442 -13.40 4.89 7.95
N VAL A 443 -14.19 5.36 8.94
CA VAL A 443 -15.64 5.47 8.79
C VAL A 443 -16.00 6.42 7.65
N SER A 444 -15.31 7.57 7.54
CA SER A 444 -15.56 8.53 6.45
C SER A 444 -15.25 7.91 5.08
N LEU A 445 -14.15 7.19 4.97
CA LEU A 445 -13.70 6.52 3.74
C LEU A 445 -14.71 5.45 3.31
N LEU A 446 -15.09 4.52 4.20
CA LEU A 446 -15.98 3.42 3.84
C LEU A 446 -17.41 3.86 3.48
N MET A 447 -17.82 5.04 3.94
CA MET A 447 -19.11 5.63 3.63
C MET A 447 -19.07 6.54 2.38
N ASP A 448 -17.90 6.70 1.76
CA ASP A 448 -17.74 7.60 0.62
C ASP A 448 -18.08 6.95 -0.73
N ARG A 449 -19.27 7.30 -1.25
CA ARG A 449 -19.77 6.90 -2.58
C ARG A 449 -18.98 7.45 -3.77
N SER A 450 -18.16 8.50 -3.60
CA SER A 450 -17.34 9.02 -4.71
C SER A 450 -16.11 8.16 -5.00
N LEU A 451 -15.66 7.32 -4.07
CA LEU A 451 -14.44 6.52 -4.23
C LEU A 451 -14.46 5.60 -5.46
N PRO A 452 -15.49 4.75 -5.67
CA PRO A 452 -15.56 3.94 -6.88
C PRO A 452 -15.68 4.78 -8.14
N GLU A 453 -16.72 5.62 -8.21
CA GLU A 453 -17.14 6.26 -9.46
C GLU A 453 -16.19 7.34 -9.96
N MET A 454 -15.59 8.11 -9.05
CA MET A 454 -14.78 9.26 -9.43
C MET A 454 -13.28 8.99 -9.25
N HIS A 455 -12.87 8.27 -8.20
CA HIS A 455 -11.45 8.08 -7.93
C HIS A 455 -10.93 6.83 -8.64
N MET A 456 -11.46 5.65 -8.31
CA MET A 456 -11.00 4.38 -8.87
C MET A 456 -11.19 4.33 -10.39
N LYS A 457 -12.39 4.68 -10.88
CA LYS A 457 -12.69 4.68 -12.31
C LYS A 457 -11.71 5.52 -13.13
N ASN A 458 -11.44 6.74 -12.68
CA ASN A 458 -10.54 7.65 -13.39
C ASN A 458 -9.09 7.16 -13.36
N THR A 459 -8.65 6.58 -12.24
CA THR A 459 -7.31 6.00 -12.13
C THR A 459 -7.15 4.78 -13.03
N LEU A 460 -8.11 3.87 -13.04
CA LEU A 460 -8.11 2.72 -13.95
C LEU A 460 -8.07 3.18 -15.42
N ARG A 461 -8.86 4.20 -15.79
CA ARG A 461 -8.82 4.79 -17.15
C ARG A 461 -7.45 5.39 -17.49
N LEU A 462 -6.83 6.13 -16.57
CA LEU A 462 -5.47 6.66 -16.75
C LEU A 462 -4.45 5.55 -17.01
N MET A 463 -4.62 4.39 -16.36
CA MET A 463 -3.79 3.20 -16.56
C MET A 463 -4.16 2.37 -17.81
N GLY A 464 -5.14 2.80 -18.61
CA GLY A 464 -5.55 2.13 -19.84
C GLY A 464 -6.55 1.00 -19.66
N ARG A 465 -7.34 1.02 -18.59
CA ARG A 465 -8.44 0.07 -18.32
C ARG A 465 -9.77 0.59 -18.89
N SER A 466 -10.64 -0.31 -19.34
CA SER A 466 -11.99 0.06 -19.76
C SER A 466 -12.87 0.37 -18.54
N SER A 467 -13.96 1.12 -18.75
CA SER A 467 -14.84 1.50 -17.63
C SER A 467 -15.61 0.31 -17.05
N GLU A 468 -15.87 -0.73 -17.84
CA GLU A 468 -16.59 -1.94 -17.41
C GLU A 468 -15.76 -2.78 -16.44
N GLN A 469 -14.44 -2.66 -16.50
CA GLN A 469 -13.51 -3.41 -15.65
C GLN A 469 -13.58 -2.98 -14.18
N ILE A 470 -14.15 -1.82 -13.86
CA ILE A 470 -14.25 -1.34 -12.48
C ILE A 470 -14.97 -2.34 -11.58
N GLU A 471 -15.99 -3.05 -12.08
CA GLU A 471 -16.78 -3.99 -11.28
C GLU A 471 -15.91 -5.08 -10.65
N SER A 472 -14.85 -5.51 -11.35
CA SER A 472 -13.92 -6.51 -10.82
C SER A 472 -13.06 -6.04 -9.65
N TYR A 473 -12.98 -4.73 -9.42
CA TYR A 473 -12.28 -4.11 -8.30
C TYR A 473 -13.22 -3.82 -7.12
N LEU A 474 -14.53 -3.91 -7.33
CA LEU A 474 -15.52 -3.65 -6.29
C LEU A 474 -15.89 -4.95 -5.58
N VAL A 475 -16.08 -4.84 -4.27
CA VAL A 475 -16.66 -5.92 -3.47
C VAL A 475 -18.17 -5.77 -3.50
N PHE A 476 -18.87 -6.82 -3.88
CA PHE A 476 -20.33 -6.88 -3.80
C PHE A 476 -20.76 -7.70 -2.60
N LEU A 477 -21.92 -7.39 -2.03
CA LEU A 477 -22.58 -8.17 -0.99
C LEU A 477 -23.95 -8.64 -1.51
N GLU A 478 -24.34 -9.85 -1.13
CA GLU A 478 -25.65 -10.41 -1.44
C GLU A 478 -26.68 -10.08 -0.35
N GLU A 479 -27.82 -9.53 -0.78
CA GLU A 479 -28.97 -9.26 0.06
C GLU A 479 -29.90 -10.49 0.07
N ASN A 480 -30.15 -11.07 1.25
CA ASN A 480 -31.18 -12.11 1.42
C ASN A 480 -32.55 -11.44 1.61
N ASN A 481 -33.24 -11.14 0.51
CA ASN A 481 -34.66 -10.81 0.55
C ASN A 481 -35.48 -12.09 0.30
N GLU A 482 -36.14 -12.59 1.34
CA GLU A 482 -37.01 -13.78 1.25
C GLU A 482 -38.30 -13.50 0.43
N GLU A 483 -38.61 -12.25 0.09
CA GLU A 483 -39.93 -11.87 -0.46
C GLU A 483 -39.97 -11.32 -1.89
N THR A 484 -38.84 -11.04 -2.57
CA THR A 484 -38.88 -10.54 -3.97
C THR A 484 -37.69 -10.94 -4.83
N GLY A 485 -37.94 -11.74 -5.88
CA GLY A 485 -37.12 -11.79 -7.11
C GLY A 485 -35.66 -12.27 -6.98
N PRO A 486 -34.87 -12.20 -8.07
CA PRO A 486 -33.48 -12.68 -8.09
C PRO A 486 -32.60 -11.92 -7.10
N ARG A 487 -31.59 -12.60 -6.54
CA ARG A 487 -30.63 -12.05 -5.55
C ARG A 487 -30.06 -10.72 -6.03
N GLN A 488 -30.34 -9.63 -5.31
CA GLN A 488 -29.75 -8.32 -5.62
C GLN A 488 -28.33 -8.24 -5.05
N ARG A 489 -27.39 -7.89 -5.93
CA ARG A 489 -25.97 -7.67 -5.58
C ARG A 489 -25.73 -6.17 -5.47
N ARG A 490 -25.15 -5.72 -4.35
CA ARG A 490 -24.83 -4.30 -4.17
C ARG A 490 -23.46 -4.10 -3.53
N PRO A 491 -22.65 -3.15 -4.02
CA PRO A 491 -21.39 -2.83 -3.37
C PRO A 491 -21.64 -1.97 -2.12
N PRO A 492 -20.76 -2.05 -1.10
CA PRO A 492 -20.67 -1.04 -0.06
C PRO A 492 -20.48 0.36 -0.66
N PRO A 493 -20.79 1.45 0.07
CA PRO A 493 -20.67 2.82 -0.47
C PRO A 493 -19.29 3.12 -1.09
N SER A 494 -18.21 2.74 -0.41
CA SER A 494 -16.84 2.92 -0.90
C SER A 494 -16.38 1.91 -1.95
N GLY A 495 -17.18 0.88 -2.24
CA GLY A 495 -16.78 -0.26 -3.08
C GLY A 495 -15.86 -1.28 -2.39
N PHE A 496 -15.46 -1.04 -1.14
CA PHE A 496 -14.56 -1.92 -0.39
C PHE A 496 -15.25 -2.56 0.82
N PHE A 497 -14.74 -3.71 1.22
CA PHE A 497 -15.06 -4.32 2.50
C PHE A 497 -13.82 -4.28 3.43
N PRO A 498 -13.94 -3.81 4.68
CA PRO A 498 -12.80 -3.72 5.58
C PRO A 498 -12.41 -5.11 6.07
N VAL A 499 -11.36 -5.68 5.47
CA VAL A 499 -10.68 -6.90 5.94
C VAL A 499 -10.00 -6.61 7.29
N ARG A 500 -9.75 -7.62 8.12
CA ARG A 500 -9.04 -7.43 9.41
C ARG A 500 -7.73 -6.63 9.23
N CYS A 501 -7.45 -5.71 10.14
CA CYS A 501 -6.35 -4.74 10.14
C CYS A 501 -6.48 -3.60 9.11
N PHE A 502 -7.66 -3.41 8.50
CA PHE A 502 -7.90 -2.33 7.54
C PHE A 502 -7.67 -0.95 8.15
N SER A 503 -8.10 -0.72 9.41
CA SER A 503 -7.95 0.58 10.07
C SER A 503 -6.49 0.97 10.27
N LEU A 504 -5.62 -0.02 10.47
CA LEU A 504 -4.19 0.20 10.64
C LEU A 504 -3.54 0.80 9.40
N LEU A 505 -4.02 0.48 8.19
CA LEU A 505 -3.51 1.03 6.93
C LEU A 505 -3.70 2.56 6.81
N VAL A 506 -4.59 3.14 7.61
CA VAL A 506 -4.85 4.59 7.63
C VAL A 506 -3.94 5.33 8.61
N ALA A 507 -3.50 4.68 9.69
CA ALA A 507 -2.78 5.32 10.78
C ALA A 507 -1.48 6.05 10.39
N PRO A 508 -0.64 5.55 9.44
CA PRO A 508 0.58 6.25 9.04
C PRO A 508 0.33 7.63 8.43
N VAL A 509 -0.85 7.88 7.85
CA VAL A 509 -1.19 9.19 7.28
C VAL A 509 -1.24 10.28 8.35
N CYS A 510 -1.56 9.92 9.59
CA CYS A 510 -1.57 10.85 10.72
C CYS A 510 -0.17 11.39 11.06
N TYR A 511 0.91 10.68 10.67
CA TYR A 511 2.29 11.19 10.75
C TYR A 511 2.67 12.15 9.62
N ILE A 512 1.88 12.23 8.55
CA ILE A 512 2.17 13.07 7.38
C ILE A 512 1.60 14.47 7.54
N THR A 513 0.36 14.58 8.05
CA THR A 513 -0.31 15.86 8.28
C THR A 513 -1.18 15.78 9.52
N GLY A 514 -1.24 16.88 10.28
CA GLY A 514 -2.12 17.02 11.45
C GLY A 514 -3.52 17.56 11.12
N ASP A 515 -3.80 17.93 9.86
CA ASP A 515 -5.13 18.39 9.45
C ASP A 515 -5.99 17.19 9.03
N THR A 516 -7.08 16.92 9.77
CA THR A 516 -7.98 15.78 9.52
C THR A 516 -8.60 15.80 8.11
N VAL A 517 -8.83 16.98 7.53
CA VAL A 517 -9.36 17.07 6.16
C VAL A 517 -8.28 16.69 5.16
N GLU A 518 -7.05 17.16 5.34
CA GLU A 518 -5.93 16.72 4.51
C GLU A 518 -5.65 15.22 4.67
N GLN A 519 -5.69 14.69 5.90
CA GLN A 519 -5.58 13.26 6.15
C GLN A 519 -6.63 12.49 5.33
N TYR A 520 -7.88 12.95 5.31
CA TYR A 520 -8.93 12.35 4.50
C TYR A 520 -8.65 12.43 3.00
N GLU A 521 -8.18 13.57 2.47
CA GLU A 521 -7.82 13.71 1.05
C GLU A 521 -6.70 12.76 0.65
N LEU A 522 -5.69 12.57 1.52
CA LEU A 522 -4.61 11.59 1.31
C LEU A 522 -5.13 10.16 1.36
N VAL A 523 -5.90 9.81 2.39
CA VAL A 523 -6.46 8.46 2.59
C VAL A 523 -7.38 8.10 1.42
N SER A 524 -8.34 8.96 1.09
CA SER A 524 -9.26 8.72 -0.03
C SER A 524 -8.52 8.56 -1.36
N SER A 525 -7.46 9.33 -1.59
CA SER A 525 -6.64 9.21 -2.80
C SER A 525 -5.74 7.97 -2.80
N LEU A 526 -5.11 7.61 -1.69
CA LEU A 526 -4.32 6.38 -1.57
C LEU A 526 -5.19 5.14 -1.85
N PHE A 527 -6.40 5.09 -1.31
CA PHE A 527 -7.33 4.00 -1.58
C PHE A 527 -7.89 4.03 -3.01
N GLY A 528 -8.23 5.22 -3.52
CA GLY A 528 -8.73 5.37 -4.88
C GLY A 528 -7.70 5.03 -5.97
N GLN A 529 -6.40 5.13 -5.68
CA GLN A 529 -5.36 4.98 -6.70
C GLN A 529 -4.41 3.78 -6.50
N LEU A 530 -4.20 3.34 -5.26
CA LEU A 530 -3.24 2.29 -4.91
C LEU A 530 -3.92 1.16 -4.14
N TRP A 531 -4.31 1.41 -2.90
CA TRP A 531 -4.68 0.34 -1.98
C TRP A 531 -5.95 -0.38 -2.37
N GLY A 532 -6.92 0.32 -2.96
CA GLY A 532 -8.15 -0.32 -3.45
C GLY A 532 -7.90 -1.38 -4.53
N ARG A 533 -6.75 -1.32 -5.23
CA ARG A 533 -6.36 -2.32 -6.23
C ARG A 533 -5.86 -3.63 -5.62
N ILE A 534 -5.76 -3.74 -4.29
CA ILE A 534 -5.30 -4.95 -3.58
C ILE A 534 -6.22 -5.38 -2.43
N GLN A 535 -7.38 -4.73 -2.23
CA GLN A 535 -8.33 -5.05 -1.14
C GLN A 535 -9.30 -6.22 -1.47
N GLY A 536 -8.94 -7.10 -2.40
CA GLY A 536 -9.77 -8.24 -2.81
C GLY A 536 -9.12 -9.05 -3.93
N PRO A 537 -9.82 -10.03 -4.53
CA PRO A 537 -9.32 -10.83 -5.65
C PRO A 537 -9.22 -10.03 -6.97
N THR A 538 -8.26 -9.09 -7.00
CA THR A 538 -8.00 -8.15 -8.09
C THR A 538 -6.81 -8.61 -8.96
N PRO A 539 -6.71 -8.12 -10.21
CA PRO A 539 -5.56 -8.40 -11.08
C PRO A 539 -4.21 -8.07 -10.42
N GLU A 540 -4.08 -6.91 -9.78
CA GLU A 540 -2.83 -6.49 -9.14
C GLU A 540 -2.48 -7.32 -7.90
N LEU A 541 -3.46 -7.77 -7.11
CA LEU A 541 -3.17 -8.67 -5.99
C LEU A 541 -2.67 -10.03 -6.50
N ALA A 542 -3.29 -10.59 -7.54
CA ALA A 542 -2.84 -11.82 -8.18
C ALA A 542 -1.42 -11.68 -8.74
N GLN A 543 -1.15 -10.56 -9.42
CA GLN A 543 0.19 -10.23 -9.94
C GLN A 543 1.23 -10.18 -8.81
N CYS A 544 0.88 -9.56 -7.68
CA CYS A 544 1.76 -9.53 -6.52
C CYS A 544 2.04 -10.93 -5.98
N CYS A 545 1.02 -11.78 -5.87
CA CYS A 545 1.18 -13.17 -5.42
C CYS A 545 2.12 -13.97 -6.34
N TRP A 546 1.98 -13.83 -7.65
CA TRP A 546 2.82 -14.53 -8.63
C TRP A 546 4.28 -14.04 -8.63
N ILE A 547 4.50 -12.73 -8.56
CA ILE A 547 5.85 -12.16 -8.45
C ILE A 547 6.53 -12.67 -7.18
N PHE A 548 5.82 -12.67 -6.05
CA PHE A 548 6.35 -13.16 -4.78
C PHE A 548 6.78 -14.63 -4.89
N GLU A 549 5.87 -15.52 -5.33
CA GLU A 549 6.13 -16.96 -5.50
C GLU A 549 7.33 -17.22 -6.42
N ALA A 550 7.40 -16.53 -7.57
CA ALA A 550 8.50 -16.67 -8.51
C ALA A 550 9.87 -16.26 -7.90
N LEU A 551 9.89 -15.21 -7.08
CA LEU A 551 11.11 -14.74 -6.44
C LEU A 551 11.58 -15.68 -5.32
N ILE A 552 10.68 -16.13 -4.46
CA ILE A 552 11.06 -17.03 -3.35
C ILE A 552 11.44 -18.42 -3.87
N ALA A 553 10.77 -18.93 -4.91
CA ALA A 553 11.14 -20.19 -5.55
C ALA A 553 12.54 -20.12 -6.17
N ARG A 554 12.95 -18.93 -6.66
CA ARG A 554 14.29 -18.71 -7.20
C ARG A 554 15.37 -18.61 -6.13
N PHE A 555 15.13 -17.83 -5.07
CA PHE A 555 16.19 -17.43 -4.13
C PHE A 555 16.17 -18.18 -2.79
N ALA A 556 15.07 -18.86 -2.47
CA ALA A 556 14.85 -19.51 -1.18
C ALA A 556 14.11 -20.84 -1.30
N ALA A 557 14.31 -21.58 -2.40
CA ALA A 557 13.63 -22.85 -2.67
C ALA A 557 13.65 -23.85 -1.49
N PRO A 558 14.79 -24.06 -0.77
CA PRO A 558 14.81 -24.98 0.37
C PRO A 558 13.87 -24.53 1.50
N ALA A 559 13.88 -23.24 1.84
CA ALA A 559 12.99 -22.66 2.84
C ALA A 559 11.51 -22.74 2.41
N CYS A 560 11.20 -22.51 1.13
CA CYS A 560 9.85 -22.66 0.58
C CYS A 560 9.36 -24.10 0.71
N LEU A 561 10.17 -25.06 0.28
CA LEU A 561 9.84 -26.49 0.38
C LEU A 561 9.58 -26.89 1.83
N HIS A 562 10.46 -26.47 2.74
CA HIS A 562 10.34 -26.76 4.17
C HIS A 562 9.08 -26.13 4.78
N ALA A 563 8.83 -24.85 4.51
CA ALA A 563 7.64 -24.14 4.98
C ALA A 563 6.34 -24.82 4.49
N THR A 564 6.28 -25.18 3.21
CA THR A 564 5.10 -25.79 2.61
C THR A 564 4.90 -27.24 3.05
N ARG A 565 5.95 -28.08 3.04
CA ARG A 565 5.83 -29.53 3.26
C ARG A 565 5.98 -29.96 4.70
N THR A 566 6.93 -29.38 5.42
CA THR A 566 7.21 -29.76 6.80
C THR A 566 6.32 -28.97 7.76
N LEU A 567 6.18 -27.66 7.54
CA LEU A 567 5.45 -26.78 8.45
C LEU A 567 3.97 -26.64 8.09
N GLY A 568 3.56 -27.00 6.87
CA GLY A 568 2.18 -26.84 6.40
C GLY A 568 1.75 -25.37 6.25
N LEU A 569 2.72 -24.46 6.10
CA LEU A 569 2.49 -23.02 6.03
C LEU A 569 3.16 -22.45 4.76
N PRO A 570 2.42 -22.38 3.63
CA PRO A 570 2.95 -21.80 2.41
C PRO A 570 3.37 -20.33 2.63
N PRO A 571 4.57 -19.91 2.19
CA PRO A 571 5.06 -18.55 2.41
C PRO A 571 4.11 -17.43 1.94
N LEU A 572 3.35 -17.67 0.86
CA LEU A 572 2.41 -16.70 0.32
C LEU A 572 1.29 -16.34 1.31
N ARG A 573 0.90 -17.27 2.20
CA ARG A 573 -0.09 -17.00 3.27
C ARG A 573 0.39 -15.94 4.25
N LEU A 574 1.70 -15.79 4.42
CA LEU A 574 2.31 -14.74 5.23
C LEU A 574 2.45 -13.45 4.44
N ALA A 575 2.99 -13.55 3.23
CA ALA A 575 3.28 -12.40 2.41
C ALA A 575 2.03 -11.59 2.04
N ILE A 576 0.89 -12.25 1.80
CA ILE A 576 -0.35 -11.57 1.44
C ILE A 576 -0.83 -10.61 2.54
N GLN A 577 -0.66 -10.97 3.81
CA GLN A 577 -0.91 -10.05 4.94
C GLN A 577 -0.06 -8.78 4.82
N TRP A 578 1.24 -8.93 4.58
CA TRP A 578 2.14 -7.78 4.45
C TRP A 578 1.79 -6.91 3.23
N MET A 579 1.44 -7.53 2.11
CA MET A 579 1.11 -6.81 0.88
C MET A 579 -0.18 -6.01 1.03
N ILE A 580 -1.27 -6.60 1.53
CA ILE A 580 -2.56 -5.88 1.63
C ILE A 580 -2.58 -4.81 2.73
N THR A 581 -1.74 -4.97 3.76
CA THR A 581 -1.54 -3.97 4.82
C THR A 581 -0.39 -3.01 4.48
N ALA A 582 0.19 -3.09 3.28
CA ALA A 582 1.31 -2.27 2.83
C ALA A 582 2.45 -2.17 3.86
N PHE A 583 2.73 -3.28 4.56
CA PHE A 583 3.76 -3.45 5.61
C PHE A 583 3.58 -2.65 6.89
N VAL A 584 2.40 -2.07 7.14
CA VAL A 584 2.17 -1.22 8.31
C VAL A 584 2.33 -2.00 9.63
N GLU A 585 1.96 -3.28 9.66
CA GLU A 585 2.13 -4.14 10.83
C GLU A 585 3.60 -4.44 11.14
N VAL A 586 4.45 -4.47 10.12
CA VAL A 586 5.83 -4.99 10.22
C VAL A 586 6.84 -3.87 10.42
N LEU A 587 6.76 -2.79 9.62
CA LEU A 587 7.80 -1.77 9.58
C LEU A 587 7.63 -0.69 10.65
N GLU A 588 8.74 -0.05 11.02
CA GLU A 588 8.71 1.19 11.81
C GLU A 588 8.13 2.35 10.98
N PRO A 589 7.40 3.31 11.58
CA PRO A 589 6.74 4.38 10.83
C PRO A 589 7.67 5.15 9.89
N ALA A 590 8.91 5.43 10.31
CA ALA A 590 9.88 6.13 9.47
C ALA A 590 10.30 5.32 8.24
N GLU A 591 10.55 4.02 8.41
CA GLU A 591 10.93 3.13 7.30
C GLU A 591 9.73 2.82 6.39
N LEU A 592 8.55 2.66 6.98
CA LEU A 592 7.29 2.49 6.28
C LEU A 592 7.01 3.68 5.36
N LEU A 593 7.11 4.91 5.87
CA LEU A 593 6.89 6.11 5.07
C LEU A 593 7.96 6.25 3.98
N ALA A 594 9.22 5.92 4.25
CA ALA A 594 10.25 5.89 3.20
C ALA A 594 9.95 4.84 2.10
N PHE A 595 9.36 3.70 2.46
CA PHE A 595 8.90 2.72 1.50
C PHE A 595 7.68 3.20 0.71
N TRP A 596 6.72 3.88 1.35
CA TRP A 596 5.60 4.52 0.66
C TRP A 596 6.04 5.67 -0.25
N ASP A 597 7.09 6.41 0.13
CA ASP A 597 7.73 7.41 -0.73
C ASP A 597 8.21 6.73 -2.04
N LEU A 598 8.84 5.55 -1.95
CA LEU A 598 9.20 4.75 -3.13
C LEU A 598 7.97 4.31 -3.94
N ILE A 599 6.93 3.75 -3.31
CA ILE A 599 5.71 3.33 -4.01
C ILE A 599 5.11 4.51 -4.79
N LEU A 600 4.96 5.67 -4.15
CA LEU A 600 4.40 6.86 -4.79
C LEU A 600 5.29 7.39 -5.91
N SER A 601 6.61 7.25 -5.80
CA SER A 601 7.54 7.63 -6.88
C SER A 601 7.34 6.82 -8.16
N TYR A 602 7.01 5.54 -8.04
CA TYR A 602 6.71 4.69 -9.19
C TYR A 602 5.25 4.83 -9.62
N HIS A 603 4.33 5.11 -8.69
CA HIS A 603 2.92 5.34 -9.00
C HIS A 603 2.72 6.55 -9.90
N ILE A 604 3.37 7.67 -9.57
CA ILE A 604 3.25 8.89 -10.38
C ILE A 604 3.84 8.68 -11.78
N GLU A 605 4.87 7.85 -11.93
CA GLU A 605 5.40 7.46 -13.24
C GLU A 605 4.46 6.49 -13.97
N GLU A 606 3.89 5.49 -13.28
CA GLU A 606 2.90 4.54 -13.80
C GLU A 606 1.67 5.27 -14.38
N ILE A 607 1.13 6.24 -13.64
CA ILE A 607 -0.05 7.02 -14.05
C ILE A 607 0.21 7.86 -15.31
N PHE A 608 1.41 8.45 -15.42
CA PHE A 608 1.77 9.32 -16.55
C PHE A 608 2.50 8.58 -17.69
N ALA A 609 2.66 7.26 -17.58
CA ALA A 609 3.31 6.44 -18.60
C ALA A 609 2.47 6.26 -19.86
N GLY A 610 3.13 6.01 -20.99
CA GLY A 610 2.45 5.69 -22.26
C GLY A 610 1.73 4.35 -22.24
N ARG A 611 2.29 3.33 -21.58
CA ARG A 611 1.72 1.97 -21.43
C ARG A 611 2.01 1.41 -20.04
N THR A 612 1.05 0.70 -19.46
CA THR A 612 1.18 -0.02 -18.17
C THR A 612 1.25 -1.52 -18.40
N SER A 613 1.83 -2.27 -17.46
CA SER A 613 2.05 -3.72 -17.58
C SER A 613 0.79 -4.52 -17.96
N LEU A 614 -0.34 -4.33 -17.26
CA LEU A 614 -1.55 -5.09 -17.59
C LEU A 614 -2.34 -4.51 -18.77
N SER A 615 -1.91 -3.37 -19.36
CA SER A 615 -2.53 -2.81 -20.58
C SER A 615 -1.96 -3.43 -21.87
N VAL A 616 -1.00 -4.34 -21.74
CA VAL A 616 -0.42 -5.10 -22.85
C VAL A 616 -1.44 -6.15 -23.35
N HIS A 617 -1.44 -6.39 -24.66
CA HIS A 617 -2.32 -7.38 -25.29
C HIS A 617 -1.65 -8.75 -25.35
N ILE A 618 -2.45 -9.79 -25.16
CA ILE A 618 -2.07 -11.17 -25.41
C ILE A 618 -2.01 -11.37 -26.93
N ARG A 619 -0.86 -11.82 -27.43
CA ARG A 619 -0.75 -12.37 -28.78
C ARG A 619 -1.03 -13.87 -28.69
N GLU A 620 -2.17 -14.30 -29.20
CA GLU A 620 -2.43 -15.71 -29.49
C GLU A 620 -1.49 -16.10 -30.65
N GLY A 621 -0.57 -17.07 -30.44
CA GLY A 621 0.30 -17.52 -31.53
C GLY A 621 1.64 -18.09 -31.07
N VAL A 622 1.91 -19.31 -31.50
CA VAL A 622 3.12 -20.12 -31.26
C VAL A 622 4.35 -19.45 -31.89
N GLU A 623 4.96 -18.48 -31.23
CA GLU A 623 6.41 -18.32 -31.38
C GLU A 623 7.05 -19.36 -30.46
N SER A 624 7.31 -20.55 -31.01
CA SER A 624 8.15 -21.56 -30.36
C SER A 624 9.40 -20.87 -29.78
N GLY A 625 9.82 -21.23 -28.57
CA GLY A 625 10.98 -20.63 -27.90
C GLY A 625 12.31 -20.70 -28.69
N VAL A 626 12.29 -21.34 -29.86
CA VAL A 626 13.37 -21.39 -30.85
C VAL A 626 13.46 -20.10 -31.68
N GLU A 627 12.34 -19.42 -32.00
CA GLU A 627 12.37 -18.17 -32.78
C GLU A 627 12.72 -16.93 -31.95
N LYS A 628 12.34 -16.88 -30.66
CA LYS A 628 12.82 -15.85 -29.73
C LYS A 628 14.36 -15.87 -29.62
N LYS A 629 14.96 -17.06 -29.51
CA LYS A 629 16.43 -17.22 -29.48
C LYS A 629 17.12 -16.88 -30.80
N LYS A 630 16.45 -17.04 -31.93
CA LYS A 630 17.02 -16.75 -33.26
C LYS A 630 17.01 -15.25 -33.57
N LYS A 631 15.95 -14.54 -33.16
CA LYS A 631 15.84 -13.06 -33.26
C LYS A 631 16.75 -12.31 -32.27
N GLU A 632 17.19 -12.93 -31.18
CA GLU A 632 18.22 -12.35 -30.29
C GLU A 632 19.64 -12.46 -30.84
N MET A 633 19.88 -13.38 -31.80
CA MET A 633 21.20 -13.59 -32.43
C MET A 633 21.43 -12.67 -33.64
N GLU A 634 20.36 -12.19 -34.27
CA GLU A 634 20.40 -11.18 -35.32
C GLU A 634 20.05 -9.83 -34.67
N GLY A 635 21.06 -8.98 -34.44
CA GLY A 635 20.96 -7.73 -33.67
C GLY A 635 20.05 -6.64 -34.25
N GLU A 636 18.78 -6.94 -34.49
CA GLU A 636 17.73 -5.95 -34.59
C GLU A 636 17.35 -5.51 -33.17
N GLU A 637 17.89 -4.37 -32.74
CA GLU A 637 17.33 -3.58 -31.65
C GLU A 637 15.92 -3.10 -32.04
N LYS A 638 14.94 -4.02 -32.07
CA LYS A 638 13.54 -3.62 -31.99
C LYS A 638 13.39 -2.94 -30.65
N GLU A 639 12.95 -1.67 -30.65
CA GLU A 639 12.44 -0.98 -29.47
C GLU A 639 11.46 -1.91 -28.74
N VAL A 640 11.96 -2.66 -27.76
CA VAL A 640 11.16 -3.52 -26.90
C VAL A 640 10.24 -2.55 -26.19
N SER A 641 8.95 -2.56 -26.55
CA SER A 641 7.98 -1.59 -26.09
C SER A 641 8.01 -1.50 -24.57
N SER A 642 8.66 -0.48 -24.03
CA SER A 642 8.88 -0.33 -22.60
C SER A 642 7.57 0.09 -21.96
N PHE A 643 6.93 -0.83 -21.24
CA PHE A 643 5.82 -0.49 -20.35
C PHE A 643 6.38 0.01 -19.01
N ALA A 644 5.66 0.92 -18.36
CA ALA A 644 5.99 1.30 -16.99
C ALA A 644 5.66 0.16 -16.02
N PRO A 645 6.54 -0.12 -15.05
CA PRO A 645 6.24 -1.11 -14.02
C PRO A 645 5.05 -0.66 -13.18
N SER A 646 4.29 -1.63 -12.67
CA SER A 646 3.29 -1.26 -11.66
C SER A 646 3.99 -0.91 -10.35
N ALA A 647 3.59 0.20 -9.74
CA ALA A 647 4.14 0.63 -8.46
C ALA A 647 3.94 -0.42 -7.35
N LEU A 648 2.85 -1.18 -7.46
CA LEU A 648 2.50 -2.24 -6.51
C LEU A 648 3.44 -3.44 -6.56
N TRP A 649 4.28 -3.59 -7.60
CA TRP A 649 5.32 -4.64 -7.64
C TRP A 649 6.39 -4.48 -6.55
N LEU A 650 6.51 -3.29 -5.94
CA LEU A 650 7.37 -3.09 -4.77
C LEU A 650 6.89 -3.88 -3.54
N LEU A 651 5.59 -4.16 -3.42
CA LEU A 651 5.03 -4.94 -2.32
C LEU A 651 5.54 -6.41 -2.31
N PRO A 652 5.39 -7.19 -3.40
CA PRO A 652 5.92 -8.56 -3.44
C PRO A 652 7.44 -8.59 -3.48
N LEU A 653 8.10 -7.57 -4.04
CA LEU A 653 9.56 -7.45 -3.98
C LEU A 653 10.04 -7.34 -2.54
N LEU A 654 9.44 -6.46 -1.74
CA LEU A 654 9.81 -6.32 -0.32
C LEU A 654 9.45 -7.58 0.47
N ALA A 655 8.28 -8.19 0.21
CA ALA A 655 7.87 -9.44 0.85
C ALA A 655 8.88 -10.56 0.56
N ALA A 656 9.28 -10.72 -0.70
CA ALA A 656 10.28 -11.70 -1.11
C ALA A 656 11.65 -11.38 -0.50
N SER A 657 12.07 -10.10 -0.47
CA SER A 657 13.33 -9.71 0.17
C SER A 657 13.36 -10.09 1.66
N LEU A 658 12.26 -9.89 2.38
CA LEU A 658 12.14 -10.24 3.79
C LEU A 658 12.18 -11.75 4.00
N PHE A 659 11.44 -12.50 3.18
CA PHE A 659 11.43 -13.95 3.24
C PHE A 659 12.82 -14.53 2.95
N VAL A 660 13.45 -14.10 1.85
CA VAL A 660 14.80 -14.54 1.45
C VAL A 660 15.84 -14.17 2.51
N TYR A 661 15.76 -12.98 3.08
CA TYR A 661 16.67 -12.56 4.16
C TYR A 661 16.56 -13.46 5.40
N ARG A 662 15.35 -13.95 5.72
CA ARG A 662 15.11 -14.84 6.86
C ARG A 662 15.02 -16.32 6.51
N ALA A 663 15.24 -16.70 5.25
CA ALA A 663 15.13 -18.08 4.78
C ALA A 663 15.97 -19.09 5.59
N PRO A 664 17.23 -18.78 5.98
CA PRO A 664 18.02 -19.70 6.82
C PRO A 664 17.44 -19.94 8.22
N LEU A 665 16.59 -19.03 8.72
CA LEU A 665 15.88 -19.21 9.99
C LEU A 665 14.62 -20.06 9.80
N VAL A 666 13.92 -19.89 8.68
CA VAL A 666 12.76 -20.71 8.30
C VAL A 666 13.16 -22.17 8.20
N GLU A 667 14.28 -22.48 7.55
CA GLU A 667 14.81 -23.85 7.43
C GLU A 667 15.10 -24.53 8.77
N ARG A 668 15.26 -23.76 9.85
CA ARG A 668 15.52 -24.28 11.21
C ARG A 668 14.26 -24.42 12.06
N CYS A 669 13.12 -23.90 11.60
CA CYS A 669 11.87 -24.00 12.33
C CYS A 669 11.35 -25.45 12.32
N ALA A 670 10.81 -25.91 13.43
CA ALA A 670 10.15 -27.20 13.55
C ALA A 670 8.63 -27.10 13.38
N THR A 671 8.04 -25.92 13.64
CA THR A 671 6.60 -25.69 13.56
C THR A 671 6.24 -24.42 12.80
N ALA A 672 5.00 -24.33 12.33
CA ALA A 672 4.45 -23.13 11.70
C ALA A 672 4.47 -21.91 12.64
N GLU A 673 4.21 -22.12 13.93
CA GLU A 673 4.21 -21.08 14.96
C GLU A 673 5.60 -20.46 15.15
N GLU A 674 6.65 -21.28 15.18
CA GLU A 674 8.03 -20.81 15.22
C GLU A 674 8.36 -19.95 14.00
N MET A 675 7.92 -20.38 12.81
CA MET A 675 8.08 -19.60 11.58
C MET A 675 7.36 -18.24 11.66
N LEU A 676 6.15 -18.17 12.21
CA LEU A 676 5.45 -16.90 12.43
C LEU A 676 6.24 -15.97 13.36
N VAL A 677 6.84 -16.51 14.42
CA VAL A 677 7.67 -15.74 15.35
C VAL A 677 8.91 -15.18 14.66
N VAL A 678 9.53 -15.93 13.75
CA VAL A 678 10.67 -15.45 12.93
C VAL A 678 10.33 -14.17 12.18
N PHE A 679 9.08 -13.93 11.82
CA PHE A 679 8.63 -12.75 11.09
C PHE A 679 7.90 -11.68 11.94
N LYS A 680 7.69 -11.94 13.24
CA LYS A 680 6.89 -11.05 14.10
C LYS A 680 7.55 -9.69 14.34
N ASP A 681 8.88 -9.67 14.50
CA ASP A 681 9.63 -8.44 14.78
C ASP A 681 10.24 -7.88 13.49
N GLY A 682 9.85 -6.65 13.14
CA GLY A 682 10.41 -5.88 12.02
C GLY A 682 11.30 -4.71 12.44
N HIS A 683 11.61 -4.57 13.74
CA HIS A 683 12.55 -3.58 14.23
C HIS A 683 13.91 -3.79 13.52
N HIS A 684 14.49 -2.70 13.03
CA HIS A 684 15.74 -2.67 12.23
C HIS A 684 15.65 -3.14 10.76
N LEU A 685 14.48 -3.50 10.23
CA LEU A 685 14.35 -3.74 8.79
C LEU A 685 14.60 -2.45 8.00
N ARG A 686 15.38 -2.55 6.92
CA ARG A 686 15.66 -1.44 6.01
C ARG A 686 15.22 -1.87 4.61
N CYS A 687 14.10 -1.34 4.14
CA CYS A 687 13.44 -1.71 2.90
C CYS A 687 14.35 -1.53 1.69
N ARG A 688 15.00 -0.36 1.57
CA ARG A 688 15.84 -0.08 0.39
C ARG A 688 17.05 -1.01 0.27
N PRO A 689 17.86 -1.25 1.33
CA PRO A 689 18.90 -2.28 1.29
C PRO A 689 18.38 -3.69 0.98
N LEU A 690 17.22 -4.08 1.53
CA LEU A 690 16.62 -5.39 1.26
C LEU A 690 16.17 -5.55 -0.20
N LEU A 691 15.57 -4.51 -0.77
CA LEU A 691 15.20 -4.47 -2.19
C LEU A 691 16.45 -4.51 -3.07
N GLN A 692 17.48 -3.72 -2.73
CA GLN A 692 18.76 -3.70 -3.44
C GLN A 692 19.46 -5.05 -3.42
N TYR A 693 19.46 -5.70 -2.26
CA TYR A 693 20.04 -7.03 -2.11
C TYR A 693 19.34 -8.03 -3.03
N LEU A 694 18.01 -8.15 -2.94
CA LEU A 694 17.26 -9.10 -3.77
C LEU A 694 17.41 -8.82 -5.27
N LEU A 695 17.26 -7.56 -5.68
CA LEU A 695 17.29 -7.18 -7.09
C LEU A 695 18.69 -7.32 -7.69
N PHE A 696 19.75 -6.91 -7.00
CA PHE A 696 21.05 -6.71 -7.64
C PHE A 696 22.21 -7.53 -7.07
N MET A 697 22.04 -8.14 -5.89
CA MET A 697 23.14 -8.82 -5.19
C MET A 697 22.89 -10.30 -4.89
N ALA A 698 21.63 -10.69 -4.72
CA ALA A 698 21.23 -12.08 -4.51
C ALA A 698 21.63 -12.93 -5.72
N LYS A 699 22.20 -14.09 -5.46
CA LYS A 699 22.70 -15.03 -6.46
C LYS A 699 21.81 -16.24 -6.55
#